data_AF-A0A918E3B3-F1
#
_entry.id   AF-A0A918E3B3-F1
#
_cell.length_a   1.000
_cell.length_b   1.000
_cell.length_c   1.000
_cell.angle_alpha   90.00
_cell.angle_beta   90.00
_cell.angle_gamma   90.00
#
_symmetry.space_group_name_H-M   'P 1'
#
loop_
_entity.id
_entity.type
_entity.pdbx_description
1 polymer ?
#
loop_
_entity_poly.entity_id
_entity_poly.type
_entity_poly.pdbx_seq_one_letter_code
_entity_poly.pdbx_strand_id
1 'polypeptide(L)'
;MRLLEDRDSDGTTLFNRLKKPAKGPTWSHFKNLTKRLEWLDELGDTDVWMDGVAAGKVTDFAGEADAADASELRDFVPVKRIALVAVLTHKARMRVRDDLATMFCKRVATKIKKAKAELEEIRLAEREIVEALIGNYRTVLKHIDEDGPAQEALTKAAAMTAEVRQALDGLDAEASVDEVATRLEGRVSPAVLALVKAQVVQAGGFGAVTRAVDGFGGFAKQYEQIEKVSAHHGNFWEVLLYGQIGRDRAVMFDLADNDKLKFTATSEDSRVLDALTHAQRHQAARGEYITAFNEEGKEVDISFATQNWRKAVVDRTRTGQFVRKHFEAMVFTALAEELRTGDVAVVGSEEYADWSEQLLDWEAVQETLGSYLVEVGLAEQGESAEFDAKFFRRQLEDKLRGAAAAADAGYPENDGLVIDPETGIPSLKAFRADGQRPSAKRLEQEIKARMPERSLMGIVARTAYWVEWWRRFGPPSGNEPKLTDPLGRYVIVTFVKGTNMGPYVSIVLLNEAVADLVNAHARLDISQAWGDGTAVAADGTHMDTYLDNLLSETSVRYGKPGGIAYRHVSDTYIALFTHFIPCGVWEAVYIIEGLLKNTSEVQPTTVHADTQGQSFPVFALAHLLGFDLMPRIRNWKELTFYRPSKQSEYVHIDALFGEPGKNVIDFDLIESQFRHLMRVAVSVREGTISSSTLLKRLRSGSRKNATYAAFREVGRVVRTVQLLRYLSDAPLRRRVTAATNKVESFNRFSQWIGFGNCGVIADNDPIEQEKAMKFNALLTNAVIFHNALDIAEIVRQLLEEGWEIDPEDLAHISPYLTEHINRFGEYSTHELGIQPEAYDPKLDVDFAPLREQDLTAAVLGQAA
;
A
#
# COMPACT_ATOMS: atom_id res chain seq x y z
N MET A 1 22.24 -20.78 20.97
CA MET A 1 23.69 -20.54 20.95
C MET A 1 24.40 -21.14 19.75
N ARG A 2 24.11 -22.40 19.37
CA ARG A 2 24.60 -23.02 18.12
C ARG A 2 24.41 -22.15 16.87
N LEU A 3 23.38 -21.30 16.84
CA LEU A 3 23.16 -20.31 15.79
C LEU A 3 24.37 -19.40 15.50
N LEU A 4 25.18 -19.08 16.53
CA LEU A 4 26.38 -18.23 16.38
C LEU A 4 27.61 -19.01 15.89
N GLU A 5 27.57 -20.34 15.89
CA GLU A 5 28.72 -21.22 15.64
C GLU A 5 28.54 -22.06 14.38
N ASP A 6 27.38 -22.70 14.25
CA ASP A 6 27.01 -23.53 13.12
C ASP A 6 26.90 -22.67 11.85
N ARG A 7 27.43 -23.22 10.75
CA ARG A 7 27.50 -22.55 9.46
C ARG A 7 26.70 -23.31 8.41
N ASP A 8 26.10 -22.57 7.50
CA ASP A 8 25.44 -23.11 6.33
C ASP A 8 26.47 -23.50 5.24
N SER A 9 26.02 -24.11 4.15
CA SER A 9 26.87 -24.54 3.04
C SER A 9 27.62 -23.40 2.35
N ASP A 10 27.12 -22.16 2.48
CA ASP A 10 27.74 -20.94 1.97
C ASP A 10 28.78 -20.33 2.93
N GLY A 11 29.03 -20.98 4.07
CA GLY A 11 29.98 -20.54 5.10
C GLY A 11 29.44 -19.44 6.02
N THR A 12 28.21 -18.95 5.83
CA THR A 12 27.58 -17.98 6.72
C THR A 12 27.03 -18.65 7.99
N THR A 13 27.01 -17.95 9.12
CA THR A 13 26.45 -18.50 10.36
C THR A 13 24.93 -18.63 10.25
N LEU A 14 24.35 -19.58 10.98
CA LEU A 14 22.89 -19.70 11.06
C LEU A 14 22.23 -18.44 11.67
N PHE A 15 22.97 -17.68 12.48
CA PHE A 15 22.56 -16.35 12.94
C PHE A 15 22.39 -15.35 11.79
N ASN A 16 23.33 -15.29 10.85
CA ASN A 16 23.17 -14.43 9.67
C ASN A 16 22.01 -14.89 8.79
N ARG A 17 21.69 -16.19 8.77
CA ARG A 17 20.49 -16.72 8.12
C ARG A 17 19.19 -16.20 8.75
N LEU A 18 19.15 -15.87 10.04
CA LEU A 18 17.97 -15.22 10.67
C LEU A 18 17.68 -13.85 10.06
N LYS A 19 18.71 -13.14 9.61
CA LYS A 19 18.63 -11.75 9.12
C LYS A 19 18.29 -11.64 7.64
N LYS A 20 18.56 -12.69 6.86
CA LYS A 20 18.38 -12.68 5.39
C LYS A 20 16.99 -12.13 5.02
N PRO A 21 16.87 -11.09 4.18
CA PRO A 21 15.56 -10.59 3.74
C PRO A 21 14.89 -11.59 2.79
N ALA A 22 13.56 -11.49 2.65
CA ALA A 22 12.85 -12.25 1.64
C ALA A 22 13.09 -11.69 0.23
N LYS A 23 13.21 -12.61 -0.73
CA LYS A 23 13.43 -12.32 -2.15
C LYS A 23 12.11 -12.05 -2.88
N GLY A 24 12.15 -11.69 -4.16
CA GLY A 24 10.94 -11.40 -4.95
C GLY A 24 9.93 -12.57 -5.00
N PRO A 25 8.64 -12.33 -5.32
CA PRO A 25 7.56 -13.31 -5.23
C PRO A 25 7.58 -14.36 -6.37
N THR A 26 8.55 -15.29 -6.29
CA THR A 26 8.72 -16.42 -7.22
C THR A 26 8.52 -17.76 -6.51
N TRP A 27 8.35 -18.84 -7.27
CA TRP A 27 8.16 -20.17 -6.71
C TRP A 27 9.34 -20.74 -5.96
N SER A 28 10.56 -20.51 -6.46
CA SER A 28 11.78 -20.94 -5.79
C SER A 28 11.92 -20.21 -4.46
N HIS A 29 11.69 -18.90 -4.46
CA HIS A 29 11.78 -18.07 -3.25
C HIS A 29 10.73 -18.47 -2.22
N PHE A 30 9.50 -18.71 -2.69
CA PHE A 30 8.42 -19.20 -1.86
C PHE A 30 8.78 -20.50 -1.13
N LYS A 31 9.21 -21.54 -1.88
CA LYS A 31 9.61 -22.83 -1.28
C LYS A 31 10.79 -22.70 -0.31
N ASN A 32 11.73 -21.80 -0.60
CA ASN A 32 12.86 -21.54 0.29
C ASN A 32 12.39 -20.86 1.59
N LEU A 33 11.40 -19.98 1.50
CA LEU A 33 10.84 -19.28 2.65
C LEU A 33 10.02 -20.23 3.54
N THR A 34 9.22 -21.13 2.96
CA THR A 34 8.53 -22.19 3.70
C THR A 34 9.50 -23.08 4.48
N LYS A 35 10.60 -23.54 3.82
CA LYS A 35 11.65 -24.30 4.50
C LYS A 35 12.35 -23.52 5.61
N ARG A 36 12.45 -22.20 5.46
CA ARG A 36 12.99 -21.33 6.51
C ARG A 36 12.02 -21.23 7.69
N LEU A 37 10.72 -21.12 7.43
CA LEU A 37 9.71 -21.13 8.49
C LEU A 37 9.76 -22.44 9.29
N GLU A 38 9.79 -23.58 8.60
CA GLU A 38 9.94 -24.90 9.23
C GLU A 38 11.17 -24.95 10.15
N TRP A 39 12.32 -24.54 9.64
CA TRP A 39 13.55 -24.47 10.43
C TRP A 39 13.44 -23.54 11.64
N LEU A 40 12.77 -22.39 11.51
CA LEU A 40 12.58 -21.46 12.61
C LEU A 40 11.61 -22.01 13.68
N ASP A 41 10.57 -22.72 13.26
CA ASP A 41 9.61 -23.36 14.16
C ASP A 41 10.24 -24.54 14.92
N GLU A 42 11.19 -25.25 14.32
CA GLU A 42 12.02 -26.27 14.99
C GLU A 42 12.91 -25.70 16.12
N LEU A 43 13.19 -24.39 16.13
CA LEU A 43 13.97 -23.75 17.21
C LEU A 43 13.19 -23.68 18.53
N GLY A 44 11.85 -23.80 18.48
CA GLY A 44 10.97 -23.84 19.64
C GLY A 44 9.92 -22.72 19.63
N ASP A 45 9.03 -22.76 20.63
CA ASP A 45 7.96 -21.78 20.78
C ASP A 45 8.49 -20.46 21.38
N THR A 46 8.64 -19.46 20.54
CA THR A 46 9.19 -18.15 20.90
C THR A 46 8.19 -17.31 21.66
N ASP A 47 6.89 -17.59 21.52
CA ASP A 47 5.85 -16.79 22.17
C ASP A 47 5.93 -17.04 23.68
N VAL A 48 6.20 -18.29 24.07
CA VAL A 48 6.55 -18.65 25.46
C VAL A 48 7.83 -17.97 25.93
N TRP A 49 8.82 -17.76 25.07
CA TRP A 49 10.08 -17.10 25.46
C TRP A 49 9.89 -15.61 25.71
N MET A 50 8.94 -14.98 25.01
CA MET A 50 8.64 -13.54 25.12
C MET A 50 7.53 -13.23 26.13
N ASP A 51 6.98 -14.25 26.80
CA ASP A 51 5.93 -14.05 27.81
C ASP A 51 6.39 -13.08 28.91
N GLY A 52 5.58 -12.06 29.17
CA GLY A 52 5.89 -10.97 30.10
C GLY A 52 6.95 -9.96 29.64
N VAL A 53 7.50 -10.07 28.42
CA VAL A 53 8.44 -9.10 27.85
C VAL A 53 7.66 -8.02 27.09
N ALA A 54 7.85 -6.75 27.47
CA ALA A 54 7.22 -5.64 26.78
C ALA A 54 7.61 -5.57 25.28
N ALA A 55 6.63 -5.39 24.39
CA ALA A 55 6.84 -5.38 22.93
C ALA A 55 7.88 -4.34 22.46
N GLY A 56 7.94 -3.17 23.12
CA GLY A 56 8.98 -2.17 22.86
C GLY A 56 10.39 -2.71 23.07
N LYS A 57 10.63 -3.42 24.18
CA LYS A 57 11.93 -4.04 24.46
C LYS A 57 12.29 -5.14 23.47
N VAL A 58 11.31 -5.93 23.03
CA VAL A 58 11.50 -6.95 21.97
C VAL A 58 11.97 -6.25 20.70
N THR A 59 11.37 -5.12 20.33
CA THR A 59 11.76 -4.36 19.13
C THR A 59 13.17 -3.78 19.25
N ASP A 60 13.50 -3.15 20.38
CA ASP A 60 14.82 -2.54 20.61
C ASP A 60 15.94 -3.60 20.58
N PHE A 61 15.74 -4.70 21.30
CA PHE A 61 16.73 -5.79 21.37
C PHE A 61 16.87 -6.52 20.04
N ALA A 62 15.79 -6.65 19.26
CA ALA A 62 15.87 -7.17 17.91
C ALA A 62 16.71 -6.26 17.02
N GLY A 63 16.52 -4.94 17.10
CA GLY A 63 17.31 -3.96 16.36
C GLY A 63 18.80 -4.02 16.73
N GLU A 64 19.13 -4.15 18.02
CA GLU A 64 20.52 -4.33 18.46
C GLU A 64 21.12 -5.64 17.93
N ALA A 65 20.38 -6.75 18.01
CA ALA A 65 20.83 -8.05 17.50
C ALA A 65 21.01 -8.05 15.97
N ASP A 66 20.12 -7.38 15.24
CA ASP A 66 20.16 -7.29 13.79
C ASP A 66 21.34 -6.45 13.30
N ALA A 67 21.74 -5.41 14.04
CA ALA A 67 22.90 -4.60 13.73
C ALA A 67 24.25 -5.29 14.02
N ALA A 68 24.31 -6.25 14.95
CA ALA A 68 25.56 -6.86 15.40
C ALA A 68 25.93 -8.12 14.61
N ASP A 69 27.21 -8.35 14.32
CA ASP A 69 27.66 -9.60 13.70
C ASP A 69 27.80 -10.76 14.71
N ALA A 70 27.80 -11.99 14.21
CA ALA A 70 27.95 -13.18 15.05
C ALA A 70 29.25 -13.19 15.87
N SER A 71 30.32 -12.54 15.38
CA SER A 71 31.56 -12.33 16.13
C SER A 71 31.38 -11.33 17.27
N GLU A 72 30.72 -10.20 17.02
CA GLU A 72 30.51 -9.15 18.02
C GLU A 72 29.63 -9.64 19.17
N LEU A 73 28.57 -10.39 18.85
CA LEU A 73 27.71 -10.98 19.87
C LEU A 73 28.43 -11.98 20.77
N ARG A 74 29.52 -12.61 20.33
CA ARG A 74 30.29 -13.54 21.19
C ARG A 74 30.97 -12.82 22.34
N ASP A 75 31.32 -11.55 22.15
CA ASP A 75 31.97 -10.70 23.14
C ASP A 75 30.98 -10.17 24.19
N PHE A 76 29.67 -10.35 23.98
CA PHE A 76 28.64 -9.92 24.91
C PHE A 76 28.51 -10.91 26.07
N VAL A 77 28.12 -10.39 27.23
CA VAL A 77 27.83 -11.22 28.41
C VAL A 77 26.75 -12.28 28.09
N PRO A 78 26.87 -13.52 28.61
CA PRO A 78 26.02 -14.64 28.19
C PRO A 78 24.52 -14.35 28.26
N VAL A 79 24.05 -13.67 29.30
CA VAL A 79 22.63 -13.33 29.50
C VAL A 79 22.12 -12.40 28.40
N LYS A 80 22.84 -11.30 28.14
CA LYS A 80 22.48 -10.34 27.08
C LYS A 80 22.49 -11.01 25.71
N ARG A 81 23.53 -11.82 25.43
CA ARG A 81 23.66 -12.57 24.18
C ARG A 81 22.50 -13.53 23.94
N ILE A 82 22.05 -14.25 24.97
CA ILE A 82 20.89 -15.15 24.87
C ILE A 82 19.62 -14.35 24.57
N ALA A 83 19.40 -13.25 25.29
CA ALA A 83 18.24 -12.38 25.09
C ALA A 83 18.17 -11.83 23.65
N LEU A 84 19.28 -11.27 23.15
CA LEU A 84 19.36 -10.73 21.78
C LEU A 84 19.09 -11.81 20.71
N VAL A 85 19.65 -13.01 20.87
CA VAL A 85 19.42 -14.11 19.92
C VAL A 85 17.96 -14.59 19.97
N ALA A 86 17.39 -14.75 21.16
CA ALA A 86 16.00 -15.21 21.33
C ALA A 86 15.00 -14.22 20.71
N VAL A 87 15.19 -12.93 20.99
CA VAL A 87 14.37 -11.85 20.44
C VAL A 87 14.49 -11.76 18.92
N LEU A 88 15.70 -11.87 18.36
CA LEU A 88 15.88 -11.87 16.90
C LEU A 88 15.22 -13.10 16.25
N THR A 89 15.29 -14.28 16.90
CA THR A 89 14.60 -15.48 16.41
C THR A 89 13.09 -15.29 16.41
N HIS A 90 12.51 -14.70 17.46
CA HIS A 90 11.09 -14.37 17.51
C HIS A 90 10.68 -13.41 16.38
N LYS A 91 11.42 -12.32 16.18
CA LYS A 91 11.18 -11.38 15.07
C LYS A 91 11.35 -12.01 13.70
N ALA A 92 12.33 -12.89 13.52
CA ALA A 92 12.51 -13.63 12.27
C ALA A 92 11.33 -14.56 11.96
N ARG A 93 10.73 -15.19 12.98
CA ARG A 93 9.53 -16.03 12.82
C ARG A 93 8.32 -15.22 12.35
N MET A 94 8.06 -14.09 13.01
CA MET A 94 6.97 -13.18 12.61
C MET A 94 7.17 -12.67 11.17
N ARG A 95 8.38 -12.16 10.88
CA ARG A 95 8.76 -11.64 9.55
C ARG A 95 8.55 -12.66 8.44
N VAL A 96 8.96 -13.92 8.64
CA VAL A 96 8.81 -14.96 7.62
C VAL A 96 7.34 -15.28 7.33
N ARG A 97 6.45 -15.23 8.32
CA ARG A 97 5.00 -15.39 8.13
C ARG A 97 4.41 -14.21 7.37
N ASP A 98 4.80 -12.99 7.72
CA ASP A 98 4.40 -11.77 7.00
C ASP A 98 4.86 -11.77 5.55
N ASP A 99 6.11 -12.20 5.30
CA ASP A 99 6.69 -12.35 3.97
C ASP A 99 5.92 -13.38 3.13
N LEU A 100 5.53 -14.52 3.71
CA LEU A 100 4.72 -15.55 3.04
C LEU A 100 3.31 -15.04 2.70
N ALA A 101 2.63 -14.39 3.65
CA ALA A 101 1.32 -13.79 3.44
C ALA A 101 1.37 -12.68 2.35
N THR A 102 2.44 -11.88 2.36
CA THR A 102 2.70 -10.87 1.34
C THR A 102 2.94 -11.49 -0.04
N MET A 103 3.79 -12.52 -0.12
CA MET A 103 4.02 -13.25 -1.38
C MET A 103 2.72 -13.82 -1.95
N PHE A 104 1.87 -14.39 -1.10
CA PHE A 104 0.55 -14.90 -1.50
C PHE A 104 -0.33 -13.81 -2.09
N CYS A 105 -0.50 -12.70 -1.36
CA CYS A 105 -1.32 -11.58 -1.80
C CYS A 105 -0.82 -11.01 -3.14
N LYS A 106 0.50 -10.79 -3.27
CA LYS A 106 1.13 -10.30 -4.51
C LYS A 106 0.93 -11.28 -5.67
N ARG A 107 1.01 -12.59 -5.39
CA ARG A 107 0.83 -13.62 -6.40
C ARG A 107 -0.60 -13.66 -6.93
N VAL A 108 -1.59 -13.67 -6.03
CA VAL A 108 -3.01 -13.61 -6.39
C VAL A 108 -3.31 -12.34 -7.19
N ALA A 109 -2.83 -11.18 -6.74
CA ALA A 109 -2.98 -9.91 -7.47
C ALA A 109 -2.39 -9.96 -8.89
N THR A 110 -1.23 -10.59 -9.07
CA THR A 110 -0.62 -10.79 -10.39
C THR A 110 -1.50 -11.66 -11.29
N LYS A 111 -2.12 -12.71 -10.77
CA LYS A 111 -3.04 -13.57 -11.54
C LYS A 111 -4.32 -12.86 -11.93
N ILE A 112 -4.89 -12.05 -11.02
CA ILE A 112 -6.03 -11.19 -11.31
C ILE A 112 -5.70 -10.20 -12.43
N LYS A 113 -4.52 -9.54 -12.36
CA LYS A 113 -4.08 -8.61 -13.41
C LYS A 113 -3.96 -9.30 -14.77
N LYS A 114 -3.41 -10.52 -14.82
CA LYS A 114 -3.32 -11.31 -16.06
C LYS A 114 -4.69 -11.72 -16.59
N ALA A 115 -5.61 -12.15 -15.73
CA ALA A 115 -6.97 -12.50 -16.14
C ALA A 115 -7.73 -11.29 -16.71
N LYS A 116 -7.55 -10.11 -16.12
CA LYS A 116 -8.11 -8.85 -16.65
C LYS A 116 -7.48 -8.46 -17.98
N ALA A 117 -6.16 -8.58 -18.12
CA ALA A 117 -5.49 -8.31 -19.39
C ALA A 117 -5.94 -9.29 -20.49
N GLU A 118 -6.07 -10.58 -20.16
CA GLU A 118 -6.61 -11.60 -21.06
C GLU A 118 -8.05 -11.27 -21.48
N LEU A 119 -8.89 -10.74 -20.58
CA LEU A 119 -10.23 -10.26 -20.95
C LEU A 119 -10.19 -9.10 -21.96
N GLU A 120 -9.27 -8.14 -21.80
CA GLU A 120 -9.10 -7.04 -22.76
C GLU A 120 -8.57 -7.54 -24.11
N GLU A 121 -7.64 -8.50 -24.11
CA GLU A 121 -7.17 -9.14 -25.34
C GLU A 121 -8.30 -9.91 -26.04
N ILE A 122 -9.11 -10.64 -25.28
CA ILE A 122 -10.29 -11.35 -25.82
C ILE A 122 -11.31 -10.35 -26.39
N ARG A 123 -11.53 -9.19 -25.76
CA ARG A 123 -12.38 -8.13 -26.32
C ARG A 123 -11.87 -7.64 -27.67
N LEU A 124 -10.55 -7.47 -27.80
CA LEU A 124 -9.96 -7.07 -29.08
C LEU A 124 -10.03 -8.17 -30.14
N ALA A 125 -9.94 -9.44 -29.74
CA ALA A 125 -9.96 -10.62 -30.62
C ALA A 125 -11.37 -11.22 -30.85
N GLU A 126 -12.43 -10.61 -30.30
CA GLU A 126 -13.78 -11.16 -30.23
C GLU A 126 -14.29 -11.65 -31.58
N ARG A 127 -14.09 -10.84 -32.62
CA ARG A 127 -14.57 -11.14 -33.97
C ARG A 127 -14.01 -12.45 -34.51
N GLU A 128 -12.73 -12.72 -34.27
CA GLU A 128 -12.05 -13.92 -34.75
C GLU A 128 -12.51 -15.17 -33.99
N ILE A 129 -12.71 -15.06 -32.67
CA ILE A 129 -13.16 -16.18 -31.83
C ILE A 129 -14.60 -16.56 -32.17
N VAL A 130 -15.49 -15.58 -32.32
CA VAL A 130 -16.90 -15.81 -32.69
C VAL A 130 -16.99 -16.42 -34.09
N GLU A 131 -16.25 -15.91 -35.07
CA GLU A 131 -16.20 -16.50 -36.41
C GLU A 131 -15.68 -17.95 -36.39
N ALA A 132 -14.66 -18.26 -35.59
CA ALA A 132 -14.13 -19.61 -35.42
C ALA A 132 -15.13 -20.56 -34.75
N LEU A 133 -15.80 -20.14 -33.67
CA LEU A 133 -16.82 -20.95 -32.98
C LEU A 133 -18.03 -21.22 -33.87
N ILE A 134 -18.51 -20.21 -34.61
CA ILE A 134 -19.59 -20.37 -35.59
C ILE A 134 -19.15 -21.36 -36.70
N GLY A 135 -17.92 -21.25 -37.19
CA GLY A 135 -17.35 -22.17 -38.17
C GLY A 135 -17.27 -23.62 -37.66
N ASN A 136 -16.81 -23.81 -36.43
CA ASN A 136 -16.70 -25.12 -35.78
C ASN A 136 -18.09 -25.72 -35.56
N TYR A 137 -19.04 -24.95 -35.02
CA TYR A 137 -20.40 -25.40 -34.77
C TYR A 137 -21.14 -25.73 -36.06
N ARG A 138 -20.96 -24.94 -37.12
CA ARG A 138 -21.49 -25.25 -38.47
C ARG A 138 -20.92 -26.56 -39.01
N THR A 139 -19.65 -26.85 -38.74
CA THR A 139 -19.02 -28.09 -39.17
C THR A 139 -19.57 -29.29 -38.41
N VAL A 140 -19.76 -29.16 -37.09
CA VAL A 140 -20.44 -30.19 -36.30
C VAL A 140 -21.87 -30.38 -36.79
N LEU A 141 -22.65 -29.31 -36.95
CA LEU A 141 -24.02 -29.37 -37.47
C LEU A 141 -24.10 -30.08 -38.82
N LYS A 142 -23.21 -29.78 -39.77
CA LYS A 142 -23.16 -30.50 -41.05
C LYS A 142 -22.97 -32.01 -40.92
N HIS A 143 -22.41 -32.50 -39.81
CA HIS A 143 -22.26 -33.94 -39.57
C HIS A 143 -23.55 -34.57 -39.02
N ILE A 144 -24.40 -33.81 -38.33
CA ILE A 144 -25.65 -34.27 -37.67
C ILE A 144 -26.94 -33.76 -38.33
N ASP A 145 -26.85 -32.96 -39.39
CA ASP A 145 -27.98 -32.45 -40.17
C ASP A 145 -28.79 -33.60 -40.80
N GLU A 146 -29.99 -33.33 -41.32
CA GLU A 146 -30.87 -34.37 -41.89
C GLU A 146 -30.19 -35.19 -43.02
N ASP A 147 -29.34 -34.54 -43.82
CA ASP A 147 -28.50 -35.16 -44.86
C ASP A 147 -27.03 -35.36 -44.41
N GLY A 148 -26.76 -35.25 -43.11
CA GLY A 148 -25.42 -35.28 -42.53
C GLY A 148 -24.87 -36.70 -42.38
N PRO A 149 -23.53 -36.90 -42.47
CA PRO A 149 -22.89 -38.22 -42.38
C PRO A 149 -23.27 -39.08 -41.17
N ALA A 150 -23.51 -38.48 -39.99
CA ALA A 150 -23.91 -39.21 -38.80
C ALA A 150 -25.38 -39.67 -38.88
N GLN A 151 -26.24 -38.84 -39.48
CA GLN A 151 -27.64 -39.18 -39.68
C GLN A 151 -27.79 -40.19 -40.82
N GLU A 152 -27.12 -40.01 -41.96
CA GLU A 152 -27.02 -41.04 -43.01
C GLU A 152 -26.54 -42.38 -42.46
N ALA A 153 -25.53 -42.37 -41.58
CA ALA A 153 -25.05 -43.57 -40.91
C ALA A 153 -26.13 -44.20 -40.00
N LEU A 154 -26.87 -43.38 -39.23
CA LEU A 154 -27.98 -43.84 -38.39
C LEU A 154 -29.15 -44.38 -39.22
N THR A 155 -29.55 -43.72 -40.30
CA THR A 155 -30.63 -44.17 -41.20
C THR A 155 -30.23 -45.44 -41.91
N LYS A 156 -28.97 -45.57 -42.34
CA LYS A 156 -28.44 -46.78 -42.95
C LYS A 156 -28.34 -47.93 -41.95
N ALA A 157 -27.89 -47.67 -40.73
CA ALA A 157 -27.90 -48.66 -39.65
C ALA A 157 -29.35 -49.09 -39.32
N ALA A 158 -30.29 -48.15 -39.22
CA ALA A 158 -31.70 -48.42 -38.97
C ALA A 158 -32.34 -49.25 -40.10
N ALA A 159 -32.05 -48.93 -41.37
CA ALA A 159 -32.51 -49.71 -42.52
C ALA A 159 -31.94 -51.14 -42.51
N MET A 160 -30.64 -51.29 -42.25
CA MET A 160 -30.00 -52.61 -42.12
C MET A 160 -30.56 -53.44 -40.95
N THR A 161 -30.98 -52.77 -39.87
CA THR A 161 -31.59 -53.44 -38.70
C THR A 161 -33.07 -53.75 -38.95
N ALA A 162 -33.77 -52.91 -39.72
CA ALA A 162 -35.17 -53.11 -40.12
C ALA A 162 -35.31 -54.30 -41.08
N GLU A 163 -34.39 -54.49 -42.02
CA GLU A 163 -34.34 -55.69 -42.89
C GLU A 163 -34.21 -56.99 -42.06
N VAL A 164 -33.36 -56.99 -41.02
CA VAL A 164 -33.22 -58.12 -40.11
C VAL A 164 -34.47 -58.32 -39.25
N ARG A 165 -35.08 -57.23 -38.76
CA ARG A 165 -36.31 -57.28 -37.95
C ARG A 165 -37.51 -57.79 -38.74
N GLN A 166 -37.65 -57.38 -40.00
CA GLN A 166 -38.72 -57.81 -40.89
C GLN A 166 -38.57 -59.30 -41.28
N ALA A 167 -37.34 -59.80 -41.42
CA ALA A 167 -37.07 -61.23 -41.64
C ALA A 167 -37.36 -62.11 -40.40
N LEU A 168 -37.42 -61.51 -39.20
CA LEU A 168 -37.65 -62.18 -37.92
C LEU A 168 -39.07 -61.98 -37.37
N ASP A 169 -39.91 -61.20 -38.06
CA ASP A 169 -41.25 -60.83 -37.59
C ASP A 169 -42.20 -62.04 -37.62
N GLY A 170 -42.93 -62.26 -36.51
CA GLY A 170 -43.82 -63.43 -36.34
C GLY A 170 -43.15 -64.74 -35.87
N LEU A 171 -41.96 -64.67 -35.26
CA LEU A 171 -41.38 -65.75 -34.45
C LEU A 171 -41.81 -65.58 -32.98
N ASP A 172 -42.24 -66.67 -32.33
CA ASP A 172 -42.53 -66.70 -30.89
C ASP A 172 -41.22 -66.71 -30.08
N ALA A 173 -41.24 -66.23 -28.84
CA ALA A 173 -40.08 -66.16 -27.95
C ALA A 173 -39.46 -67.53 -27.61
N GLU A 174 -40.19 -68.64 -27.85
CA GLU A 174 -39.71 -70.01 -27.69
C GLU A 174 -39.35 -70.72 -29.02
N ALA A 175 -39.29 -69.99 -30.14
CA ALA A 175 -38.96 -70.58 -31.44
C ALA A 175 -37.57 -71.24 -31.44
N SER A 176 -37.49 -72.45 -31.98
CA SER A 176 -36.25 -73.25 -31.98
C SER A 176 -35.17 -72.67 -32.90
N VAL A 177 -33.89 -72.94 -32.60
CA VAL A 177 -32.74 -72.44 -33.39
C VAL A 177 -32.83 -72.87 -34.86
N ASP A 178 -33.40 -74.04 -35.16
CA ASP A 178 -33.61 -74.54 -36.53
C ASP A 178 -34.73 -73.78 -37.28
N GLU A 179 -35.76 -73.32 -36.58
CA GLU A 179 -36.87 -72.54 -37.17
C GLU A 179 -36.42 -71.11 -37.53
N VAL A 180 -35.61 -70.50 -36.66
CA VAL A 180 -34.93 -69.22 -36.91
C VAL A 180 -33.95 -69.36 -38.08
N ALA A 181 -33.18 -70.45 -38.14
CA ALA A 181 -32.25 -70.70 -39.24
C ALA A 181 -32.97 -70.93 -40.58
N THR A 182 -34.14 -71.57 -40.58
CA THR A 182 -34.91 -71.87 -41.80
C THR A 182 -35.54 -70.61 -42.41
N ARG A 183 -36.16 -69.74 -41.58
CA ARG A 183 -36.71 -68.45 -42.06
C ARG A 183 -35.62 -67.49 -42.57
N LEU A 184 -34.42 -67.58 -41.99
CA LEU A 184 -33.25 -66.86 -42.46
C LEU A 184 -32.51 -67.59 -43.61
N GLU A 185 -33.08 -68.64 -44.23
CA GLU A 185 -32.46 -69.42 -45.33
C GLU A 185 -31.04 -69.97 -45.00
N GLY A 186 -30.78 -70.38 -43.76
CA GLY A 186 -29.48 -70.86 -43.30
C GLY A 186 -28.45 -69.74 -43.04
N ARG A 187 -28.87 -68.47 -43.03
CA ARG A 187 -28.01 -67.29 -42.94
C ARG A 187 -27.97 -66.65 -41.54
N VAL A 188 -27.73 -67.44 -40.50
CA VAL A 188 -27.48 -66.89 -39.14
C VAL A 188 -26.24 -65.97 -39.14
N SER A 189 -25.25 -66.25 -39.99
CA SER A 189 -24.07 -65.39 -40.20
C SER A 189 -24.44 -64.01 -40.76
N PRO A 190 -25.18 -63.87 -41.87
CA PRO A 190 -25.62 -62.57 -42.41
C PRO A 190 -26.44 -61.67 -41.48
N ALA A 191 -27.35 -62.21 -40.66
CA ALA A 191 -28.14 -61.39 -39.72
C ALA A 191 -27.26 -60.80 -38.61
N VAL A 192 -26.38 -61.63 -38.02
CA VAL A 192 -25.36 -61.16 -37.06
C VAL A 192 -24.36 -60.22 -37.73
N LEU A 193 -23.95 -60.50 -38.98
CA LEU A 193 -23.10 -59.61 -39.78
C LEU A 193 -23.77 -58.27 -40.04
N ALA A 194 -25.07 -58.24 -40.29
CA ALA A 194 -25.84 -57.02 -40.54
C ALA A 194 -25.95 -56.18 -39.27
N LEU A 195 -26.16 -56.81 -38.11
CA LEU A 195 -26.23 -56.14 -36.81
C LEU A 195 -24.86 -55.62 -36.36
N VAL A 196 -23.79 -56.41 -36.56
CA VAL A 196 -22.40 -55.97 -36.36
C VAL A 196 -22.03 -54.85 -37.32
N LYS A 197 -22.41 -54.94 -38.61
CA LYS A 197 -22.19 -53.86 -39.58
C LYS A 197 -22.98 -52.60 -39.21
N ALA A 198 -24.22 -52.73 -38.71
CA ALA A 198 -25.02 -51.60 -38.25
C ALA A 198 -24.36 -50.92 -37.05
N GLN A 199 -23.86 -51.68 -36.05
CA GLN A 199 -23.08 -51.13 -34.94
C GLN A 199 -21.77 -50.47 -35.41
N VAL A 200 -21.06 -51.05 -36.37
CA VAL A 200 -19.84 -50.46 -36.96
C VAL A 200 -20.16 -49.17 -37.72
N VAL A 201 -21.28 -49.11 -38.44
CA VAL A 201 -21.73 -47.90 -39.14
C VAL A 201 -22.15 -46.82 -38.14
N GLN A 202 -22.88 -47.17 -37.08
CA GLN A 202 -23.28 -46.25 -36.02
C GLN A 202 -22.04 -45.72 -35.25
N ALA A 203 -21.09 -46.59 -34.93
CA ALA A 203 -19.79 -46.21 -34.36
C ALA A 203 -18.97 -45.32 -35.31
N GLY A 204 -19.07 -45.55 -36.62
CA GLY A 204 -18.43 -44.72 -37.66
C GLY A 204 -19.02 -43.31 -37.76
N GLY A 205 -20.35 -43.18 -37.65
CA GLY A 205 -21.06 -41.90 -37.62
C GLY A 205 -20.73 -41.06 -36.37
N PHE A 206 -20.80 -41.69 -35.18
CA PHE A 206 -20.32 -41.05 -33.95
C PHE A 206 -18.82 -40.73 -34.02
N GLY A 207 -18.00 -41.62 -34.57
CA GLY A 207 -16.57 -41.39 -34.78
C GLY A 207 -16.25 -40.27 -35.78
N ALA A 208 -17.16 -39.91 -36.68
CA ALA A 208 -17.01 -38.75 -37.56
C ALA A 208 -17.23 -37.44 -36.79
N VAL A 209 -18.24 -37.38 -35.92
CA VAL A 209 -18.48 -36.24 -35.03
C VAL A 209 -17.32 -36.09 -34.03
N THR A 210 -16.86 -37.18 -33.42
CA THR A 210 -15.72 -37.15 -32.49
C THR A 210 -14.43 -36.71 -33.19
N ARG A 211 -14.14 -37.19 -34.42
CA ARG A 211 -12.98 -36.73 -35.20
C ARG A 211 -13.06 -35.25 -35.58
N ALA A 212 -14.25 -34.74 -35.88
CA ALA A 212 -14.44 -33.31 -36.12
C ALA A 212 -14.10 -32.51 -34.86
N VAL A 213 -14.62 -32.93 -33.70
CA VAL A 213 -14.32 -32.30 -32.40
C VAL A 213 -12.84 -32.41 -32.03
N ASP A 214 -12.21 -33.57 -32.25
CA ASP A 214 -10.77 -33.78 -32.02
C ASP A 214 -9.91 -32.92 -32.96
N GLY A 215 -10.34 -32.73 -34.21
CA GLY A 215 -9.70 -31.81 -35.17
C GLY A 215 -9.72 -30.34 -34.72
N PHE A 216 -10.69 -29.97 -33.89
CA PHE A 216 -10.75 -28.67 -33.22
C PHE A 216 -9.94 -28.62 -31.90
N GLY A 217 -9.23 -29.69 -31.55
CA GLY A 217 -8.44 -29.83 -30.33
C GLY A 217 -9.21 -30.47 -29.16
N GLY A 218 -10.35 -31.09 -29.41
CA GLY A 218 -11.16 -31.82 -28.43
C GLY A 218 -12.10 -30.94 -27.62
N PHE A 219 -13.04 -31.57 -26.91
CA PHE A 219 -14.04 -30.88 -26.09
C PHE A 219 -13.43 -29.95 -25.04
N ALA A 220 -12.31 -30.33 -24.42
CA ALA A 220 -11.64 -29.50 -23.42
C ALA A 220 -11.23 -28.13 -23.96
N LYS A 221 -10.72 -28.07 -25.20
CA LYS A 221 -10.30 -26.83 -25.86
C LYS A 221 -11.50 -26.02 -26.34
N GLN A 222 -12.57 -26.68 -26.76
CA GLN A 222 -13.82 -26.02 -27.12
C GLN A 222 -14.53 -25.41 -25.91
N TYR A 223 -14.55 -26.09 -24.76
CA TYR A 223 -15.03 -25.53 -23.50
C TYR A 223 -14.21 -24.31 -23.09
N GLU A 224 -12.88 -24.34 -23.24
CA GLU A 224 -12.03 -23.17 -23.01
C GLU A 224 -12.39 -21.99 -23.94
N GLN A 225 -12.69 -22.26 -25.22
CA GLN A 225 -13.14 -21.22 -26.16
C GLN A 225 -14.53 -20.68 -25.82
N ILE A 226 -15.46 -21.54 -25.36
CA ILE A 226 -16.79 -21.14 -24.92
C ILE A 226 -16.72 -20.30 -23.64
N GLU A 227 -15.86 -20.67 -22.68
CA GLU A 227 -15.61 -19.86 -21.47
C GLU A 227 -15.08 -18.47 -21.84
N LYS A 228 -14.16 -18.38 -22.82
CA LYS A 228 -13.63 -17.11 -23.32
C LYS A 228 -14.71 -16.22 -23.95
N VAL A 229 -15.64 -16.79 -24.73
CA VAL A 229 -16.79 -16.04 -25.30
C VAL A 229 -17.83 -15.68 -24.24
N SER A 230 -18.08 -16.56 -23.28
CA SER A 230 -19.00 -16.31 -22.16
C SER A 230 -18.50 -15.17 -21.25
N ALA A 231 -17.18 -15.11 -21.00
CA ALA A 231 -16.54 -14.03 -20.24
C ALA A 231 -16.78 -12.64 -20.87
N HIS A 232 -16.88 -12.58 -22.20
CA HIS A 232 -17.16 -11.36 -22.97
C HIS A 232 -18.58 -10.84 -22.74
N HIS A 233 -19.60 -11.69 -22.93
CA HIS A 233 -21.01 -11.27 -22.86
C HIS A 233 -21.48 -10.82 -21.46
N GLY A 234 -20.68 -11.03 -20.42
CA GLY A 234 -21.03 -10.63 -19.07
C GLY A 234 -20.00 -9.79 -18.32
N ASN A 235 -18.92 -9.33 -18.96
CA ASN A 235 -17.84 -8.58 -18.30
C ASN A 235 -17.19 -9.35 -17.12
N PHE A 236 -16.93 -10.65 -17.29
CA PHE A 236 -16.50 -11.55 -16.20
C PHE A 236 -15.04 -12.02 -16.36
N TRP A 237 -14.08 -11.30 -15.80
CA TRP A 237 -12.67 -11.77 -15.74
C TRP A 237 -12.51 -12.96 -14.77
N GLU A 238 -13.47 -13.15 -13.85
CA GLU A 238 -13.47 -14.16 -12.79
C GLU A 238 -13.40 -15.60 -13.34
N VAL A 239 -14.02 -15.85 -14.49
CA VAL A 239 -14.02 -17.18 -15.15
C VAL A 239 -12.63 -17.52 -15.68
N LEU A 240 -11.89 -16.53 -16.19
CA LEU A 240 -10.54 -16.69 -16.73
C LEU A 240 -9.48 -16.92 -15.64
N LEU A 241 -9.78 -16.55 -14.39
CA LEU A 241 -8.81 -16.58 -13.30
C LEU A 241 -8.28 -17.99 -13.03
N TYR A 242 -9.09 -19.03 -13.15
CA TYR A 242 -8.62 -20.40 -12.92
C TYR A 242 -7.56 -20.82 -13.95
N GLY A 243 -7.64 -20.37 -15.21
CA GLY A 243 -6.58 -20.60 -16.21
C GLY A 243 -5.23 -20.03 -15.76
N GLN A 244 -5.26 -18.92 -15.02
CA GLN A 244 -4.07 -18.27 -14.46
C GLN A 244 -3.59 -18.90 -13.15
N ILE A 245 -4.51 -19.35 -12.28
CA ILE A 245 -4.22 -19.95 -10.97
C ILE A 245 -3.92 -21.45 -11.06
N GLY A 246 -4.37 -22.18 -12.08
CA GLY A 246 -4.28 -23.64 -12.13
C GLY A 246 -2.84 -24.18 -12.01
N ARG A 247 -1.84 -23.47 -12.55
CA ARG A 247 -0.41 -23.80 -12.40
C ARG A 247 0.13 -23.57 -10.99
N ASP A 248 -0.58 -22.75 -10.23
CA ASP A 248 -0.22 -22.27 -8.89
C ASP A 248 -1.02 -22.96 -7.79
N ARG A 249 -2.07 -23.69 -8.16
CA ARG A 249 -3.04 -24.34 -7.27
C ARG A 249 -2.40 -25.13 -6.14
N ALA A 250 -1.48 -26.05 -6.45
CA ALA A 250 -0.88 -26.92 -5.43
C ALA A 250 -0.15 -26.12 -4.35
N VAL A 251 0.55 -25.05 -4.73
CA VAL A 251 1.30 -24.21 -3.80
C VAL A 251 0.37 -23.25 -3.04
N MET A 252 -0.72 -22.77 -3.66
CA MET A 252 -1.72 -21.98 -2.95
C MET A 252 -2.39 -22.77 -1.84
N PHE A 253 -2.68 -24.06 -2.07
CA PHE A 253 -3.18 -24.95 -1.03
C PHE A 253 -2.12 -25.27 0.03
N ASP A 254 -0.88 -25.56 -0.36
CA ASP A 254 0.24 -25.78 0.57
C ASP A 254 0.46 -24.58 1.50
N LEU A 255 0.27 -23.35 1.00
CA LEU A 255 0.33 -22.17 1.86
C LEU A 255 -0.90 -22.03 2.75
N ALA A 256 -2.07 -22.27 2.17
CA ALA A 256 -3.32 -22.16 2.89
C ALA A 256 -3.47 -23.25 3.96
N ASP A 257 -2.59 -24.25 3.94
CA ASP A 257 -2.51 -25.30 4.94
C ASP A 257 -2.19 -24.72 6.32
N ASN A 258 -2.97 -25.15 7.32
CA ASN A 258 -2.86 -24.68 8.69
C ASN A 258 -1.51 -25.03 9.33
N ASP A 259 -0.80 -26.02 8.78
CA ASP A 259 0.56 -26.39 9.18
C ASP A 259 1.62 -25.34 8.79
N LYS A 260 1.32 -24.46 7.81
CA LYS A 260 2.24 -23.39 7.35
C LYS A 260 1.80 -22.03 7.86
N LEU A 261 0.60 -21.60 7.46
CA LEU A 261 0.00 -20.35 7.92
C LEU A 261 -1.32 -20.68 8.58
N LYS A 262 -1.39 -20.43 9.88
CA LYS A 262 -2.63 -20.54 10.63
C LYS A 262 -3.43 -19.25 10.48
N PHE A 263 -4.58 -19.34 9.84
CA PHE A 263 -5.49 -18.20 9.65
C PHE A 263 -6.55 -18.14 10.76
N THR A 264 -6.92 -16.92 11.17
CA THR A 264 -8.03 -16.67 12.07
C THR A 264 -8.87 -15.50 11.56
N ALA A 265 -10.19 -15.55 11.77
CA ALA A 265 -11.05 -14.41 11.47
C ALA A 265 -10.89 -13.37 12.59
N THR A 266 -10.89 -12.09 12.24
CA THR A 266 -10.82 -10.97 13.21
C THR A 266 -12.21 -10.47 13.62
N SER A 267 -13.26 -11.16 13.16
CA SER A 267 -14.66 -10.89 13.48
C SER A 267 -15.44 -12.20 13.59
N GLU A 268 -16.70 -12.13 14.02
CA GLU A 268 -17.61 -13.29 14.07
C GLU A 268 -17.89 -13.90 12.68
N ASP A 269 -17.55 -13.20 11.59
CA ASP A 269 -17.77 -13.65 10.22
C ASP A 269 -16.59 -14.45 9.65
N SER A 270 -16.64 -15.76 9.82
CA SER A 270 -15.64 -16.73 9.35
C SER A 270 -15.90 -17.28 7.94
N ARG A 271 -16.85 -16.73 7.17
CA ARG A 271 -17.37 -17.37 5.93
C ARG A 271 -16.31 -17.69 4.88
N VAL A 272 -15.27 -16.86 4.74
CA VAL A 272 -14.16 -17.12 3.80
C VAL A 272 -13.27 -18.26 4.29
N LEU A 273 -13.03 -18.36 5.60
CA LEU A 273 -12.30 -19.47 6.19
C LEU A 273 -13.09 -20.77 6.09
N ASP A 274 -14.41 -20.72 6.32
CA ASP A 274 -15.30 -21.88 6.12
C ASP A 274 -15.25 -22.38 4.67
N ALA A 275 -15.28 -21.45 3.70
CA ALA A 275 -15.15 -21.76 2.28
C ALA A 275 -13.75 -22.28 1.92
N LEU A 276 -12.69 -21.81 2.59
CA LEU A 276 -11.33 -22.31 2.45
C LEU A 276 -11.19 -23.74 2.96
N THR A 277 -11.72 -24.04 4.14
CA THR A 277 -11.77 -25.40 4.68
C THR A 277 -12.51 -26.34 3.74
N HIS A 278 -13.63 -25.88 3.15
CA HIS A 278 -14.35 -26.65 2.15
C HIS A 278 -13.52 -26.90 0.88
N ALA A 279 -12.78 -25.90 0.40
CA ALA A 279 -11.89 -26.03 -0.75
C ALA A 279 -10.75 -27.04 -0.48
N GLN A 280 -10.16 -27.00 0.72
CA GLN A 280 -9.10 -27.91 1.17
C GLN A 280 -9.59 -29.36 1.23
N ARG A 281 -10.79 -29.58 1.80
CA ARG A 281 -11.43 -30.90 1.83
C ARG A 281 -11.57 -31.52 0.45
N HIS A 282 -11.85 -30.69 -0.56
CA HIS A 282 -12.00 -31.12 -1.95
C HIS A 282 -10.73 -30.96 -2.79
N GLN A 283 -9.55 -30.71 -2.19
CA GLN A 283 -8.31 -30.47 -2.93
C GLN A 283 -7.91 -31.66 -3.82
N ALA A 284 -8.17 -32.89 -3.40
CA ALA A 284 -7.88 -34.11 -4.16
C ALA A 284 -8.95 -34.46 -5.21
N ALA A 285 -10.09 -33.76 -5.22
CA ALA A 285 -11.18 -34.03 -6.15
C ALA A 285 -10.75 -33.76 -7.60
N ARG A 286 -11.01 -34.71 -8.49
CA ARG A 286 -10.69 -34.60 -9.93
C ARG A 286 -11.89 -34.18 -10.79
N GLY A 287 -13.10 -34.26 -10.23
CA GLY A 287 -14.34 -33.84 -10.90
C GLY A 287 -14.37 -32.34 -11.19
N GLU A 288 -15.25 -31.95 -12.10
CA GLU A 288 -15.55 -30.56 -12.43
C GLU A 288 -16.38 -29.89 -11.32
N TYR A 289 -17.23 -30.66 -10.65
CA TYR A 289 -18.14 -30.20 -9.62
C TYR A 289 -17.78 -30.79 -8.25
N ILE A 290 -18.06 -30.02 -7.20
CA ILE A 290 -18.00 -30.44 -5.80
C ILE A 290 -19.35 -30.17 -5.14
N THR A 291 -19.64 -30.85 -4.03
CA THR A 291 -20.86 -30.57 -3.24
C THR A 291 -20.83 -29.14 -2.70
N ALA A 292 -21.99 -28.48 -2.66
CA ALA A 292 -22.16 -27.19 -1.99
C ALA A 292 -22.34 -27.33 -0.47
N PHE A 293 -22.54 -28.55 0.04
CA PHE A 293 -22.81 -28.83 1.44
C PHE A 293 -21.53 -29.22 2.21
N ASN A 294 -21.40 -28.67 3.42
CA ASN A 294 -20.33 -28.98 4.37
C ASN A 294 -20.57 -30.34 5.05
N GLU A 295 -19.74 -30.69 6.06
CA GLU A 295 -19.86 -31.95 6.81
C GLU A 295 -21.15 -32.08 7.62
N GLU A 296 -21.72 -30.95 8.04
CA GLU A 296 -22.95 -30.87 8.81
C GLU A 296 -24.21 -30.87 7.92
N GLY A 297 -24.04 -30.99 6.59
CA GLY A 297 -25.13 -30.92 5.62
C GLY A 297 -25.69 -29.52 5.38
N LYS A 298 -25.01 -28.47 5.86
CA LYS A 298 -25.37 -27.07 5.61
C LYS A 298 -24.67 -26.57 4.36
N GLU A 299 -25.38 -25.79 3.54
CA GLU A 299 -24.79 -25.16 2.36
C GLU A 299 -23.72 -24.13 2.77
N VAL A 300 -22.55 -24.18 2.12
CA VAL A 300 -21.44 -23.26 2.37
C VAL A 300 -21.82 -21.86 1.89
N ASP A 301 -21.78 -20.88 2.80
CA ASP A 301 -22.21 -19.51 2.49
C ASP A 301 -21.15 -18.74 1.68
N ILE A 302 -21.47 -18.48 0.41
CA ILE A 302 -20.64 -17.71 -0.53
C ILE A 302 -21.15 -16.27 -0.73
N SER A 303 -22.00 -15.76 0.16
CA SER A 303 -22.61 -14.42 0.02
C SER A 303 -21.62 -13.27 0.13
N PHE A 304 -20.42 -13.50 0.71
CA PHE A 304 -19.30 -12.56 0.67
C PHE A 304 -18.86 -12.25 -0.76
N ALA A 305 -19.04 -13.20 -1.69
CA ALA A 305 -18.58 -13.07 -3.07
C ALA A 305 -19.46 -12.14 -3.91
N THR A 306 -18.83 -11.52 -4.92
CA THR A 306 -19.53 -10.65 -5.88
C THR A 306 -20.60 -11.44 -6.65
N GLN A 307 -21.57 -10.73 -7.24
CA GLN A 307 -22.59 -11.39 -8.05
C GLN A 307 -21.98 -12.14 -9.24
N ASN A 308 -20.86 -11.64 -9.77
CA ASN A 308 -20.07 -12.28 -10.83
C ASN A 308 -19.51 -13.62 -10.37
N TRP A 309 -18.86 -13.65 -9.20
CA TRP A 309 -18.35 -14.89 -8.61
C TRP A 309 -19.45 -15.91 -8.36
N ARG A 310 -20.59 -15.49 -7.78
CA ARG A 310 -21.74 -16.37 -7.55
C ARG A 310 -22.29 -16.97 -8.84
N LYS A 311 -22.33 -16.20 -9.93
CA LYS A 311 -22.70 -16.70 -11.27
C LYS A 311 -21.69 -17.70 -11.85
N ALA A 312 -20.39 -17.50 -11.58
CA ALA A 312 -19.35 -18.40 -12.06
C ALA A 312 -19.28 -19.71 -11.25
N VAL A 313 -19.59 -19.66 -9.96
CA VAL A 313 -19.47 -20.80 -9.05
C VAL A 313 -20.71 -21.70 -9.06
N VAL A 314 -21.91 -21.13 -9.21
CA VAL A 314 -23.17 -21.87 -9.12
C VAL A 314 -23.73 -22.16 -10.52
N ASP A 315 -23.87 -23.44 -10.84
CA ASP A 315 -24.56 -23.88 -12.05
C ASP A 315 -26.07 -24.01 -11.78
N ARG A 316 -26.88 -23.22 -12.51
CA ARG A 316 -28.34 -23.22 -12.39
C ARG A 316 -28.99 -24.55 -12.78
N THR A 317 -28.29 -25.39 -13.55
CA THR A 317 -28.78 -26.70 -13.98
C THR A 317 -28.45 -27.80 -12.97
N ARG A 318 -27.54 -27.55 -12.03
CA ARG A 318 -27.08 -28.49 -11.00
C ARG A 318 -27.18 -27.89 -9.60
N THR A 319 -28.38 -27.92 -9.04
CA THR A 319 -28.65 -27.44 -7.68
C THR A 319 -27.84 -28.21 -6.64
N GLY A 320 -27.21 -27.49 -5.70
CA GLY A 320 -26.42 -28.08 -4.61
C GLY A 320 -24.99 -28.49 -4.99
N GLN A 321 -24.50 -28.06 -6.16
CA GLN A 321 -23.11 -28.27 -6.58
C GLN A 321 -22.42 -26.94 -6.93
N PHE A 322 -21.12 -26.87 -6.66
CA PHE A 322 -20.26 -25.78 -7.11
C PHE A 322 -19.33 -26.23 -8.23
N VAL A 323 -19.09 -25.35 -9.20
CA VAL A 323 -18.02 -25.51 -10.19
C VAL A 323 -16.69 -25.35 -9.44
N ARG A 324 -15.98 -26.47 -9.24
CA ARG A 324 -14.82 -26.57 -8.34
C ARG A 324 -13.76 -25.53 -8.66
N LYS A 325 -13.44 -25.37 -9.94
CA LYS A 325 -12.38 -24.47 -10.42
C LYS A 325 -12.66 -23.01 -10.05
N HIS A 326 -13.88 -22.53 -10.30
CA HIS A 326 -14.27 -21.16 -9.96
C HIS A 326 -14.44 -20.98 -8.46
N PHE A 327 -14.89 -22.01 -7.73
CA PHE A 327 -14.97 -21.97 -6.29
C PHE A 327 -13.59 -21.80 -5.65
N GLU A 328 -12.60 -22.61 -6.03
CA GLU A 328 -11.22 -22.49 -5.54
C GLU A 328 -10.62 -21.10 -5.87
N ALA A 329 -10.80 -20.62 -7.09
CA ALA A 329 -10.30 -19.30 -7.51
C ALA A 329 -10.96 -18.14 -6.75
N MET A 330 -12.26 -18.24 -6.48
CA MET A 330 -13.02 -17.28 -5.65
C MET A 330 -12.48 -17.27 -4.23
N VAL A 331 -12.29 -18.43 -3.61
CA VAL A 331 -11.79 -18.57 -2.25
C VAL A 331 -10.40 -17.95 -2.10
N PHE A 332 -9.44 -18.26 -2.98
CA PHE A 332 -8.10 -17.64 -2.91
C PHE A 332 -8.12 -16.13 -3.15
N THR A 333 -9.03 -15.66 -4.01
CA THR A 333 -9.22 -14.22 -4.25
C THR A 333 -9.77 -13.53 -3.00
N ALA A 334 -10.78 -14.13 -2.37
CA ALA A 334 -11.39 -13.61 -1.15
C ALA A 334 -10.41 -13.66 0.03
N LEU A 335 -9.69 -14.76 0.23
CA LEU A 335 -8.66 -14.89 1.26
C LEU A 335 -7.57 -13.82 1.10
N ALA A 336 -7.06 -13.62 -0.13
CA ALA A 336 -6.06 -12.60 -0.39
C ALA A 336 -6.61 -11.18 -0.17
N GLU A 337 -7.90 -10.94 -0.38
CA GLU A 337 -8.54 -9.66 -0.06
C GLU A 337 -8.70 -9.48 1.45
N GLU A 338 -9.20 -10.50 2.16
CA GLU A 338 -9.41 -10.47 3.61
C GLU A 338 -8.12 -10.38 4.41
N LEU A 339 -7.02 -10.99 3.93
CA LEU A 339 -5.67 -10.77 4.47
C LEU A 339 -5.21 -9.32 4.25
N ARG A 340 -5.53 -8.71 3.10
CA ARG A 340 -5.17 -7.31 2.80
C ARG A 340 -5.99 -6.32 3.62
N THR A 341 -7.26 -6.61 3.89
CA THR A 341 -8.16 -5.78 4.71
C THR A 341 -8.08 -6.07 6.21
N GLY A 342 -7.38 -7.14 6.61
CA GLY A 342 -7.28 -7.55 8.01
C GLY A 342 -8.56 -8.16 8.57
N ASP A 343 -9.49 -8.61 7.70
CA ASP A 343 -10.66 -9.41 8.10
C ASP A 343 -10.24 -10.87 8.43
N VAL A 344 -9.09 -11.29 7.88
CA VAL A 344 -8.38 -12.53 8.23
C VAL A 344 -6.97 -12.16 8.68
N ALA A 345 -6.56 -12.71 9.81
CA ALA A 345 -5.22 -12.57 10.36
C ALA A 345 -4.42 -13.88 10.27
N VAL A 346 -3.11 -13.76 10.34
CA VAL A 346 -2.14 -14.87 10.40
C VAL A 346 -1.57 -14.94 11.81
N VAL A 347 -1.79 -16.06 12.49
CA VAL A 347 -1.30 -16.28 13.86
C VAL A 347 0.23 -16.31 13.89
N GLY A 348 0.83 -15.62 14.86
CA GLY A 348 2.29 -15.55 15.04
C GLY A 348 3.02 -14.71 13.98
N SER A 349 2.28 -13.88 13.24
CA SER A 349 2.82 -12.84 12.35
C SER A 349 2.83 -11.48 13.06
N GLU A 350 3.44 -10.44 12.48
CA GLU A 350 3.44 -9.08 13.04
C GLU A 350 2.56 -8.16 12.21
N GLU A 351 2.80 -8.07 10.89
CA GLU A 351 2.02 -7.20 10.00
C GLU A 351 0.62 -7.76 9.70
N TYR A 352 0.47 -9.07 9.57
CA TYR A 352 -0.81 -9.75 9.31
C TYR A 352 -1.49 -10.29 10.57
N ALA A 353 -1.03 -9.91 11.77
CA ALA A 353 -1.66 -10.29 13.03
C ALA A 353 -3.07 -9.68 13.17
N ASP A 354 -3.84 -10.18 14.15
CA ASP A 354 -5.05 -9.49 14.56
C ASP A 354 -4.65 -8.18 15.24
N TRP A 355 -4.84 -7.08 14.52
CA TRP A 355 -4.47 -5.75 14.99
C TRP A 355 -5.39 -5.27 16.11
N SER A 356 -6.58 -5.86 16.29
CA SER A 356 -7.50 -5.48 17.37
C SER A 356 -6.98 -5.91 18.74
N GLU A 357 -6.19 -6.99 18.81
CA GLU A 357 -5.50 -7.45 20.02
C GLU A 357 -4.35 -6.51 20.43
N GLN A 358 -3.88 -5.64 19.51
CA GLN A 358 -2.84 -4.64 19.78
C GLN A 358 -3.43 -3.31 20.27
N LEU A 359 -4.76 -3.17 20.35
CA LEU A 359 -5.38 -1.96 20.86
C LEU A 359 -5.38 -1.94 22.38
N LEU A 360 -5.14 -0.77 22.96
CA LEU A 360 -5.33 -0.53 24.38
C LEU A 360 -6.76 -0.88 24.80
N ASP A 361 -6.89 -1.45 25.99
CA ASP A 361 -8.18 -1.68 26.63
C ASP A 361 -8.91 -0.36 26.86
N TRP A 362 -10.26 -0.40 26.86
CA TRP A 362 -11.06 0.81 27.01
C TRP A 362 -10.79 1.51 28.33
N GLU A 363 -10.56 0.75 29.40
CA GLU A 363 -10.27 1.25 30.74
C GLU A 363 -8.99 2.10 30.73
N ALA A 364 -7.92 1.61 30.10
CA ALA A 364 -6.66 2.34 29.98
C ALA A 364 -6.81 3.60 29.12
N VAL A 365 -7.59 3.52 28.04
CA VAL A 365 -7.90 4.68 27.19
C VAL A 365 -8.70 5.72 27.96
N GLN A 366 -9.67 5.31 28.76
CA GLN A 366 -10.54 6.20 29.51
C GLN A 366 -9.75 7.03 30.56
N GLU A 367 -8.68 6.47 31.12
CA GLU A 367 -7.81 7.18 32.07
C GLU A 367 -7.04 8.35 31.43
N THR A 368 -6.63 8.21 30.17
CA THR A 368 -5.83 9.21 29.44
C THR A 368 -6.64 10.03 28.43
N LEU A 369 -7.91 9.67 28.18
CA LEU A 369 -8.75 10.29 27.15
C LEU A 369 -8.87 11.80 27.34
N GLY A 370 -9.06 12.27 28.57
CA GLY A 370 -9.25 13.70 28.85
C GLY A 370 -8.03 14.55 28.48
N SER A 371 -6.81 14.08 28.79
CA SER A 371 -5.57 14.76 28.39
C SER A 371 -5.32 14.65 26.90
N TYR A 372 -5.57 13.47 26.33
CA TYR A 372 -5.44 13.21 24.89
C TYR A 372 -6.30 14.17 24.06
N LEU A 373 -7.58 14.31 24.41
CA LEU A 373 -8.53 15.16 23.67
C LEU A 373 -8.10 16.63 23.62
N VAL A 374 -7.53 17.14 24.72
CA VAL A 374 -6.99 18.51 24.77
C VAL A 374 -5.72 18.63 23.95
N GLU A 375 -4.81 17.65 24.08
CA GLU A 375 -3.55 17.61 23.35
C GLU A 375 -3.74 17.64 21.83
N VAL A 376 -4.70 16.85 21.31
CA VAL A 376 -5.00 16.78 19.87
C VAL A 376 -5.96 17.88 19.40
N GLY A 377 -6.40 18.77 20.29
CA GLY A 377 -7.30 19.88 19.95
C GLY A 377 -8.74 19.46 19.62
N LEU A 378 -9.18 18.28 20.06
CA LEU A 378 -10.58 17.85 19.95
C LEU A 378 -11.46 18.47 21.04
N ALA A 379 -10.90 18.86 22.19
CA ALA A 379 -11.62 19.53 23.27
C ALA A 379 -10.80 20.68 23.86
N GLU A 380 -11.46 21.75 24.31
CA GLU A 380 -10.79 22.82 25.06
C GLU A 380 -10.48 22.41 26.51
N GLN A 381 -9.58 23.16 27.15
CA GLN A 381 -9.19 22.94 28.54
C GLN A 381 -10.36 23.23 29.49
N GLY A 382 -11.12 22.18 29.85
CA GLY A 382 -12.32 22.24 30.69
C GLY A 382 -13.53 21.50 30.12
N GLU A 383 -13.55 21.28 28.80
CA GLU A 383 -14.63 20.55 28.11
C GLU A 383 -14.38 19.03 28.03
N SER A 384 -13.13 18.60 28.23
CA SER A 384 -12.72 17.20 28.07
C SER A 384 -13.42 16.22 29.04
N ALA A 385 -13.89 16.71 30.19
CA ALA A 385 -14.64 15.90 31.16
C ALA A 385 -16.07 15.58 30.71
N GLU A 386 -16.65 16.40 29.83
CA GLU A 386 -18.00 16.21 29.27
C GLU A 386 -17.98 15.62 27.85
N PHE A 387 -16.79 15.37 27.29
CA PHE A 387 -16.61 14.90 25.94
C PHE A 387 -17.03 13.43 25.78
N ASP A 388 -18.26 13.21 25.30
CA ASP A 388 -18.84 11.91 25.04
C ASP A 388 -19.14 11.68 23.54
N ALA A 389 -19.76 10.54 23.23
CA ALA A 389 -20.13 10.19 21.86
C ALA A 389 -21.06 11.22 21.20
N LYS A 390 -21.97 11.85 21.97
CA LYS A 390 -22.92 12.85 21.47
C LYS A 390 -22.22 14.18 21.22
N PHE A 391 -21.30 14.56 22.10
CA PHE A 391 -20.46 15.74 21.89
C PHE A 391 -19.66 15.60 20.60
N PHE A 392 -18.96 14.48 20.41
CA PHE A 392 -18.16 14.23 19.21
C PHE A 392 -19.02 14.23 17.93
N ARG A 393 -20.19 13.58 17.97
CA ARG A 393 -21.18 13.64 16.88
C ARG A 393 -21.54 15.08 16.55
N ARG A 394 -21.94 15.86 17.55
CA ARG A 394 -22.37 17.25 17.38
C ARG A 394 -21.25 18.12 16.81
N GLN A 395 -20.02 17.96 17.32
CA GLN A 395 -18.86 18.68 16.83
C GLN A 395 -18.63 18.44 15.33
N LEU A 396 -18.69 17.18 14.87
CA LEU A 396 -18.54 16.85 13.45
C LEU A 396 -19.71 17.38 12.60
N GLU A 397 -20.92 17.32 13.11
CA GLU A 397 -22.11 17.84 12.44
C GLU A 397 -22.05 19.37 12.28
N ASP A 398 -21.72 20.08 13.36
CA ASP A 398 -21.59 21.53 13.40
C ASP A 398 -20.45 21.99 12.48
N LYS A 399 -19.31 21.26 12.45
CA LYS A 399 -18.19 21.54 11.54
C LYS A 399 -18.58 21.41 10.06
N LEU A 400 -19.34 20.37 9.70
CA LEU A 400 -19.81 20.18 8.32
C LEU A 400 -20.85 21.24 7.92
N ARG A 401 -21.79 21.53 8.82
CA ARG A 401 -22.83 22.55 8.61
C ARG A 401 -22.22 23.93 8.46
N GLY A 402 -21.28 24.29 9.34
CA GLY A 402 -20.55 25.57 9.31
C GLY A 402 -19.81 25.76 8.00
N ALA A 403 -18.93 24.83 7.64
CA ALA A 403 -18.13 24.93 6.42
C ALA A 403 -18.99 25.00 5.14
N ALA A 404 -20.10 24.26 5.08
CA ALA A 404 -21.00 24.31 3.93
C ALA A 404 -21.82 25.61 3.87
N ALA A 405 -22.32 26.10 5.00
CA ALA A 405 -23.01 27.38 5.08
C ALA A 405 -22.08 28.56 4.74
N ALA A 406 -20.85 28.55 5.23
CA ALA A 406 -19.84 29.56 4.95
C ALA A 406 -19.44 29.56 3.46
N ALA A 407 -19.23 28.37 2.87
CA ALA A 407 -18.94 28.24 1.44
C ALA A 407 -20.10 28.71 0.56
N ASP A 408 -21.34 28.43 0.95
CA ASP A 408 -22.54 28.87 0.22
C ASP A 408 -22.71 30.40 0.30
N ALA A 409 -22.62 30.95 1.52
CA ALA A 409 -22.77 32.40 1.76
C ALA A 409 -21.64 33.23 1.14
N GLY A 410 -20.42 32.70 1.11
CA GLY A 410 -19.26 33.36 0.50
C GLY A 410 -19.16 33.18 -1.02
N TYR A 411 -19.95 32.29 -1.62
CA TYR A 411 -19.90 32.03 -3.07
C TYR A 411 -20.09 33.28 -3.93
N PRO A 412 -21.05 34.19 -3.66
CA PRO A 412 -21.29 35.38 -4.49
C PRO A 412 -20.08 36.32 -4.61
N GLU A 413 -19.18 36.32 -3.62
CA GLU A 413 -17.97 37.14 -3.59
C GLU A 413 -16.72 36.36 -4.08
N ASN A 414 -16.86 35.05 -4.35
CA ASN A 414 -15.75 34.19 -4.77
C ASN A 414 -15.56 34.21 -6.28
N ASP A 415 -14.82 35.20 -6.78
CA ASP A 415 -14.44 35.29 -8.19
C ASP A 415 -13.61 34.11 -8.72
N GLY A 416 -13.06 33.29 -7.82
CA GLY A 416 -12.19 32.16 -8.13
C GLY A 416 -12.94 30.86 -8.47
N LEU A 417 -14.16 30.68 -7.97
CA LEU A 417 -14.97 29.47 -8.15
C LEU A 417 -16.18 29.75 -9.05
N VAL A 418 -16.28 29.02 -10.16
CA VAL A 418 -17.41 29.10 -11.08
C VAL A 418 -18.10 27.75 -11.16
N ILE A 419 -19.39 27.70 -10.81
CA ILE A 419 -20.24 26.52 -10.96
C ILE A 419 -21.10 26.76 -12.19
N ASP A 420 -20.99 25.87 -13.17
CA ASP A 420 -21.80 25.96 -14.39
C ASP A 420 -23.29 25.76 -14.06
N PRO A 421 -24.18 26.71 -14.36
CA PRO A 421 -25.60 26.62 -14.03
C PRO A 421 -26.36 25.56 -14.84
N GLU A 422 -25.86 25.14 -16.01
CA GLU A 422 -26.50 24.10 -16.84
C GLU A 422 -26.01 22.70 -16.47
N THR A 423 -24.71 22.54 -16.23
CA THR A 423 -24.11 21.22 -15.97
C THR A 423 -23.88 20.92 -14.48
N GLY A 424 -23.90 21.94 -13.61
CA GLY A 424 -23.55 21.84 -12.20
C GLY A 424 -22.06 21.59 -11.94
N ILE A 425 -21.22 21.58 -13.00
CA ILE A 425 -19.80 21.23 -12.89
C ILE A 425 -19.01 22.44 -12.38
N PRO A 426 -18.28 22.30 -11.25
CA PRO A 426 -17.48 23.37 -10.70
C PRO A 426 -16.12 23.52 -11.42
N SER A 427 -15.60 24.75 -11.45
CA SER A 427 -14.29 25.09 -12.02
C SER A 427 -13.59 26.19 -11.22
N LEU A 428 -12.27 26.11 -11.13
CA LEU A 428 -11.45 27.11 -10.45
C LEU A 428 -10.64 27.89 -11.48
N LYS A 429 -10.62 29.23 -11.37
CA LYS A 429 -9.73 30.07 -12.18
C LYS A 429 -8.27 29.80 -11.81
N ALA A 430 -7.42 29.68 -12.82
CA ALA A 430 -5.98 29.52 -12.61
C ALA A 430 -5.40 30.78 -11.96
N PHE A 431 -4.69 30.60 -10.84
CA PHE A 431 -3.93 31.68 -10.22
C PHE A 431 -2.69 31.97 -11.06
N ARG A 432 -2.45 33.24 -11.41
CA ARG A 432 -1.19 33.70 -11.99
C ARG A 432 -0.34 34.25 -10.86
N ALA A 433 0.84 33.66 -10.68
CA ALA A 433 1.81 34.18 -9.71
C ALA A 433 2.27 35.57 -10.14
N ASP A 434 2.30 36.51 -9.20
CA ASP A 434 2.99 37.77 -9.38
C ASP A 434 4.49 37.48 -9.53
N GLY A 435 5.14 38.10 -10.52
CA GLY A 435 6.58 37.89 -10.73
C GLY A 435 7.39 38.35 -9.52
N GLN A 436 8.56 37.75 -9.31
CA GLN A 436 9.48 38.16 -8.24
C GLN A 436 9.82 39.66 -8.35
N ARG A 437 9.68 40.38 -7.23
CA ARG A 437 9.95 41.82 -7.14
C ARG A 437 11.38 42.15 -7.60
N PRO A 438 11.63 43.30 -8.26
CA PRO A 438 12.98 43.69 -8.65
C PRO A 438 13.97 43.76 -7.48
N SER A 439 13.49 44.15 -6.29
CA SER A 439 14.28 44.19 -5.05
C SER A 439 14.71 42.78 -4.61
N ALA A 440 13.79 41.81 -4.55
CA ALA A 440 14.11 40.40 -4.30
C ALA A 440 15.15 39.84 -5.28
N LYS A 441 15.02 40.13 -6.58
CA LYS A 441 16.00 39.70 -7.59
C LYS A 441 17.39 40.27 -7.34
N ARG A 442 17.47 41.55 -6.99
CA ARG A 442 18.73 42.22 -6.69
C ARG A 442 19.37 41.63 -5.43
N LEU A 443 18.59 41.41 -4.38
CA LEU A 443 19.06 40.78 -3.14
C LEU A 443 19.59 39.36 -3.41
N GLU A 444 18.85 38.55 -4.16
CA GLU A 444 19.29 37.19 -4.54
C GLU A 444 20.61 37.20 -5.31
N GLN A 445 20.82 38.15 -6.23
CA GLN A 445 22.07 38.29 -6.97
C GLN A 445 23.26 38.65 -6.08
N GLU A 446 23.08 39.59 -5.14
CA GLU A 446 24.12 39.97 -4.19
C GLU A 446 24.48 38.82 -3.24
N ILE A 447 23.48 38.10 -2.74
CA ILE A 447 23.71 36.93 -1.90
C ILE A 447 24.52 35.89 -2.67
N LYS A 448 24.09 35.51 -3.87
CA LYS A 448 24.81 34.54 -4.72
C LYS A 448 26.25 34.96 -5.01
N ALA A 449 26.49 36.25 -5.27
CA ALA A 449 27.82 36.76 -5.57
C ALA A 449 28.78 36.71 -4.36
N ARG A 450 28.25 36.70 -3.13
CA ARG A 450 29.01 36.71 -1.88
C ARG A 450 29.08 35.35 -1.18
N MET A 451 28.35 34.34 -1.67
CA MET A 451 28.40 32.99 -1.12
C MET A 451 29.84 32.44 -1.15
N PRO A 452 30.39 31.99 -0.01
CA PRO A 452 31.74 31.46 0.03
C PRO A 452 31.81 30.07 -0.65
N GLU A 453 32.87 29.81 -1.41
CA GLU A 453 33.08 28.48 -1.98
C GLU A 453 33.42 27.47 -0.88
N ARG A 454 32.72 26.33 -0.84
CA ARG A 454 32.92 25.29 0.19
C ARG A 454 32.81 23.89 -0.39
N SER A 455 33.66 22.97 0.08
CA SER A 455 33.53 21.55 -0.22
C SER A 455 32.34 20.94 0.53
N LEU A 456 31.69 19.93 -0.07
CA LEU A 456 30.59 19.22 0.58
C LEU A 456 31.06 18.53 1.90
N MET A 457 32.28 18.00 1.94
CA MET A 457 32.87 17.43 3.15
C MET A 457 33.08 18.49 4.24
N GLY A 458 33.59 19.67 3.86
CA GLY A 458 33.80 20.79 4.77
C GLY A 458 32.51 21.29 5.39
N ILE A 459 31.42 21.35 4.62
CA ILE A 459 30.08 21.67 5.15
C ILE A 459 29.67 20.66 6.23
N VAL A 460 29.77 19.36 5.95
CA VAL A 460 29.41 18.30 6.92
C VAL A 460 30.27 18.40 8.18
N ALA A 461 31.59 18.60 8.04
CA ALA A 461 32.49 18.77 9.17
C ALA A 461 32.10 19.96 10.06
N ARG A 462 31.78 21.11 9.46
CA ARG A 462 31.36 22.31 10.22
C ARG A 462 30.07 22.05 10.99
N THR A 463 29.06 21.44 10.37
CA THR A 463 27.81 21.11 11.07
C THR A 463 28.03 20.09 12.18
N ALA A 464 28.95 19.13 12.00
CA ALA A 464 29.33 18.18 13.04
C ALA A 464 29.98 18.86 14.26
N TYR A 465 30.77 19.92 14.05
CA TYR A 465 31.31 20.73 15.15
C TYR A 465 30.24 21.58 15.85
N TRP A 466 29.34 22.20 15.08
CA TRP A 466 28.34 23.11 15.62
C TRP A 466 27.20 22.42 16.38
N VAL A 467 26.74 21.27 15.88
CA VAL A 467 25.55 20.58 16.38
C VAL A 467 25.92 19.30 17.14
N GLU A 468 27.13 18.77 16.94
CA GLU A 468 27.61 17.53 17.57
C GLU A 468 26.74 16.29 17.30
N TRP A 469 25.96 16.28 16.20
CA TRP A 469 25.07 15.17 15.81
C TRP A 469 25.78 13.82 15.70
N TRP A 470 27.09 13.81 15.45
CA TRP A 470 27.91 12.60 15.35
C TRP A 470 28.00 11.82 16.67
N ARG A 471 27.78 12.48 17.82
CA ARG A 471 27.74 11.82 19.13
C ARG A 471 26.60 10.80 19.23
N ARG A 472 25.56 10.94 18.41
CA ARG A 472 24.44 9.99 18.32
C ARG A 472 24.87 8.63 17.76
N PHE A 473 25.92 8.55 16.95
CA PHE A 473 26.31 7.30 16.27
C PHE A 473 27.08 6.30 17.15
N GLY A 474 27.05 6.49 18.47
CA GLY A 474 27.63 5.55 19.44
C GLY A 474 26.84 4.24 19.58
N PRO A 475 27.42 3.21 20.22
CA PRO A 475 26.71 1.98 20.57
C PRO A 475 25.38 2.27 21.29
N PRO A 476 24.25 1.61 20.94
CA PRO A 476 22.96 1.77 21.63
C PRO A 476 23.03 1.53 23.15
N SER A 477 24.04 0.79 23.60
CA SER A 477 24.35 0.56 25.02
C SER A 477 24.80 1.80 25.79
N GLY A 478 25.01 2.95 25.13
CA GLY A 478 25.45 4.21 25.76
C GLY A 478 26.95 4.27 26.08
N ASN A 479 27.73 3.27 25.67
CA ASN A 479 29.19 3.26 25.83
C ASN A 479 29.87 4.18 24.81
N GLU A 480 31.03 4.75 25.16
CA GLU A 480 31.82 5.54 24.21
C GLU A 480 32.29 4.70 23.00
N PRO A 481 32.28 5.26 21.78
CA PRO A 481 32.82 4.58 20.60
C PRO A 481 34.31 4.26 20.80
N LYS A 482 34.72 3.01 20.56
CA LYS A 482 36.14 2.59 20.63
C LYS A 482 36.97 3.06 19.41
N LEU A 483 36.59 4.18 18.79
CA LEU A 483 37.20 4.73 17.58
C LEU A 483 38.27 5.75 17.94
N THR A 484 39.42 5.71 17.26
CA THR A 484 40.56 6.63 17.50
C THR A 484 40.28 8.08 17.08
N ASP A 485 39.32 8.30 16.20
CA ASP A 485 38.77 9.61 15.80
C ASP A 485 37.29 9.43 15.41
N PRO A 486 36.36 9.51 16.38
CA PRO A 486 34.95 9.31 16.10
C PRO A 486 34.38 10.39 15.17
N LEU A 487 34.69 11.68 15.41
CA LEU A 487 34.15 12.81 14.64
C LEU A 487 34.53 12.68 13.16
N GLY A 488 35.82 12.55 12.84
CA GLY A 488 36.28 12.47 11.46
C GLY A 488 35.73 11.24 10.75
N ARG A 489 35.66 10.08 11.42
CA ARG A 489 35.07 8.86 10.84
C ARG A 489 33.59 9.01 10.55
N TYR A 490 32.81 9.59 11.47
CA TYR A 490 31.37 9.77 11.26
C TYR A 490 31.04 10.84 10.23
N VAL A 491 31.85 11.90 10.11
CA VAL A 491 31.76 12.88 9.02
C VAL A 491 32.03 12.21 7.68
N ILE A 492 33.11 11.45 7.56
CA ILE A 492 33.44 10.70 6.32
C ILE A 492 32.32 9.71 5.99
N VAL A 493 31.83 8.94 6.97
CA VAL A 493 30.74 7.99 6.75
C VAL A 493 29.48 8.71 6.28
N THR A 494 29.10 9.83 6.89
CA THR A 494 27.92 10.62 6.50
C THR A 494 28.06 11.19 5.10
N PHE A 495 29.23 11.71 4.75
CA PHE A 495 29.52 12.17 3.40
C PHE A 495 29.45 11.02 2.39
N VAL A 496 30.18 9.92 2.64
CA VAL A 496 30.25 8.75 1.76
C VAL A 496 28.86 8.13 1.61
N LYS A 497 28.11 7.92 2.69
CA LYS A 497 26.78 7.32 2.64
C LYS A 497 25.72 8.25 2.04
N GLY A 498 25.73 9.53 2.42
CA GLY A 498 24.77 10.51 1.92
C GLY A 498 24.95 10.83 0.44
N THR A 499 26.16 10.64 -0.08
CA THR A 499 26.49 10.69 -1.51
C THR A 499 26.37 9.33 -2.22
N ASN A 500 25.98 8.26 -1.51
CA ASN A 500 25.78 6.89 -2.03
C ASN A 500 27.06 6.10 -2.41
N MET A 501 28.10 6.14 -1.56
CA MET A 501 29.44 5.59 -1.78
C MET A 501 29.99 4.55 -0.74
N GLY A 502 29.25 4.05 0.27
CA GLY A 502 29.83 3.09 1.25
C GLY A 502 28.89 2.42 2.28
N PRO A 503 29.38 1.62 3.29
CA PRO A 503 28.57 0.84 4.25
C PRO A 503 28.63 1.21 5.79
N TYR A 504 27.54 0.88 6.55
CA TYR A 504 27.24 0.80 8.04
C TYR A 504 26.99 2.02 8.99
N VAL A 505 25.73 2.24 9.47
CA VAL A 505 25.27 2.88 10.76
C VAL A 505 23.80 2.44 11.09
N SER A 506 23.32 2.54 12.34
CA SER A 506 21.93 2.27 12.79
C SER A 506 20.89 3.32 12.37
N ILE A 507 19.64 2.90 12.08
CA ILE A 507 18.52 3.78 11.67
C ILE A 507 18.05 4.73 12.79
N VAL A 508 17.94 4.24 14.02
CA VAL A 508 17.43 5.04 15.16
C VAL A 508 18.34 6.25 15.40
N LEU A 509 19.65 5.99 15.43
CA LEU A 509 20.68 7.01 15.64
C LEU A 509 20.72 8.04 14.50
N LEU A 510 20.39 7.62 13.26
CA LEU A 510 20.26 8.52 12.12
C LEU A 510 19.07 9.48 12.28
N ASN A 511 17.93 9.00 12.77
CA ASN A 511 16.78 9.87 13.02
C ASN A 511 17.09 10.92 14.10
N GLU A 512 17.78 10.53 15.18
CA GLU A 512 18.19 11.45 16.25
C GLU A 512 19.16 12.51 15.73
N ALA A 513 20.17 12.12 14.94
CA ALA A 513 21.11 13.06 14.33
C ALA A 513 20.43 14.05 13.37
N VAL A 514 19.44 13.58 12.59
CA VAL A 514 18.61 14.46 11.74
C VAL A 514 17.80 15.43 12.60
N ALA A 515 17.21 14.97 13.71
CA ALA A 515 16.43 15.81 14.60
C ALA A 515 17.27 16.90 15.28
N ASP A 516 18.49 16.60 15.74
CA ASP A 516 19.40 17.60 16.32
C ASP A 516 19.67 18.75 15.34
N LEU A 517 19.87 18.42 14.07
CA LEU A 517 20.11 19.39 13.01
C LEU A 517 18.86 20.18 12.61
N VAL A 518 17.70 19.53 12.56
CA VAL A 518 16.40 20.20 12.36
C VAL A 518 16.15 21.22 13.48
N ASN A 519 16.41 20.84 14.73
CA ASN A 519 16.25 21.73 15.89
C ASN A 519 17.21 22.92 15.82
N ALA A 520 18.45 22.71 15.38
CA ALA A 520 19.40 23.79 15.18
C ALA A 520 18.93 24.77 14.08
N HIS A 521 18.41 24.26 12.96
CA HIS A 521 17.87 25.07 11.86
C HIS A 521 16.65 25.89 12.29
N ALA A 522 15.73 25.30 13.05
CA ALA A 522 14.53 25.98 13.55
C ALA A 522 14.85 27.16 14.49
N ARG A 523 16.05 27.20 15.08
CA ARG A 523 16.52 28.30 15.95
C ARG A 523 17.10 29.49 15.18
N LEU A 524 17.33 29.36 13.87
CA LEU A 524 17.86 30.44 13.05
C LEU A 524 16.75 31.46 12.74
N ASP A 525 16.98 32.74 13.02
CA ASP A 525 15.98 33.79 12.75
C ASP A 525 15.65 33.87 11.25
N ILE A 526 16.62 33.61 10.35
CA ILE A 526 16.41 33.56 8.89
C ILE A 526 15.35 32.52 8.47
N SER A 527 15.15 31.46 9.26
CA SER A 527 14.15 30.43 8.93
C SER A 527 12.71 30.98 8.95
N GLN A 528 12.46 32.02 9.74
CA GLN A 528 11.18 32.73 9.82
C GLN A 528 10.83 33.47 8.52
N ALA A 529 11.80 33.70 7.63
CA ALA A 529 11.53 34.23 6.30
C ALA A 529 10.73 33.25 5.43
N TRP A 530 10.80 31.94 5.72
CA TRP A 530 10.23 30.90 4.86
C TRP A 530 8.96 30.26 5.40
N GLY A 531 8.81 30.19 6.72
CA GLY A 531 7.70 29.54 7.40
C GLY A 531 7.90 29.51 8.91
N ASP A 532 6.91 28.99 9.64
CA ASP A 532 6.92 28.89 11.10
C ASP A 532 7.09 27.44 11.61
N GLY A 533 7.19 26.47 10.71
CA GLY A 533 7.34 25.05 11.04
C GLY A 533 6.02 24.35 11.35
N THR A 534 4.86 25.01 11.21
CA THR A 534 3.54 24.41 11.48
C THR A 534 3.02 23.57 10.32
N ALA A 535 3.61 23.69 9.13
CA ALA A 535 3.20 22.99 7.93
C ALA A 535 4.32 22.14 7.33
N VAL A 536 3.96 20.95 6.85
CA VAL A 536 4.82 20.10 6.02
C VAL A 536 4.14 19.76 4.72
N ALA A 537 4.95 19.49 3.70
CA ALA A 537 4.50 18.85 2.49
C ALA A 537 5.15 17.47 2.33
N ALA A 538 4.30 16.50 2.03
CA ALA A 538 4.60 15.09 1.92
C ALA A 538 4.62 14.67 0.45
N ASP A 539 5.69 13.98 0.03
CA ASP A 539 5.84 13.49 -1.34
C ASP A 539 6.70 12.23 -1.41
N GLY A 540 6.46 11.42 -2.44
CA GLY A 540 7.19 10.20 -2.77
C GLY A 540 8.00 10.35 -4.05
N THR A 541 9.32 10.17 -3.97
CA THR A 541 10.20 10.12 -5.16
C THR A 541 10.60 8.70 -5.49
N HIS A 542 10.40 8.27 -6.75
CA HIS A 542 10.86 6.96 -7.20
C HIS A 542 12.38 6.88 -7.26
N MET A 543 12.92 5.76 -6.74
CA MET A 543 14.34 5.43 -6.74
C MET A 543 14.54 4.06 -7.38
N ASP A 544 15.50 3.98 -8.30
CA ASP A 544 15.89 2.71 -8.92
C ASP A 544 16.60 1.81 -7.89
N THR A 545 16.15 0.56 -7.79
CA THR A 545 16.74 -0.47 -6.90
C THR A 545 17.08 -1.72 -7.69
N TYR A 546 17.87 -2.61 -7.09
CA TYR A 546 18.02 -3.98 -7.60
C TYR A 546 16.71 -4.77 -7.44
N LEU A 547 16.58 -5.83 -8.25
CA LEU A 547 15.31 -6.50 -8.61
C LEU A 547 14.92 -7.72 -7.74
N ASP A 548 15.77 -8.15 -6.79
CA ASP A 548 15.58 -9.43 -6.07
C ASP A 548 15.18 -9.25 -4.60
N ASN A 549 14.20 -8.39 -4.32
CA ASN A 549 13.64 -8.22 -2.98
C ASN A 549 12.11 -8.03 -3.02
N LEU A 550 11.44 -8.18 -1.87
CA LEU A 550 9.99 -7.98 -1.78
C LEU A 550 9.56 -6.51 -1.97
N LEU A 551 10.48 -5.54 -1.88
CA LEU A 551 10.18 -4.12 -2.03
C LEU A 551 10.24 -3.62 -3.49
N SER A 552 11.03 -4.28 -4.32
CA SER A 552 11.26 -3.94 -5.72
C SER A 552 10.07 -4.37 -6.56
N GLU A 553 9.11 -3.46 -6.75
CA GLU A 553 8.03 -3.63 -7.70
C GLU A 553 8.23 -2.71 -8.91
N THR A 554 7.75 -3.14 -10.07
CA THR A 554 7.64 -2.24 -11.23
C THR A 554 6.60 -1.19 -10.90
N SER A 555 7.02 0.07 -10.74
CA SER A 555 6.08 1.16 -10.58
C SER A 555 5.16 1.25 -11.79
N VAL A 556 3.85 1.21 -11.55
CA VAL A 556 2.85 1.42 -12.61
C VAL A 556 2.97 2.82 -13.22
N ARG A 557 3.40 3.81 -12.42
CA ARG A 557 3.58 5.21 -12.84
C ARG A 557 4.87 5.42 -13.63
N TYR A 558 5.96 4.78 -13.24
CA TYR A 558 7.29 5.01 -13.83
C TYR A 558 7.76 3.91 -14.79
N GLY A 559 7.06 2.78 -14.86
CA GLY A 559 7.37 1.66 -15.78
C GLY A 559 8.68 0.92 -15.47
N LYS A 560 9.32 1.21 -14.33
CA LYS A 560 10.62 0.67 -13.91
C LYS A 560 10.56 0.08 -12.50
N PRO A 561 11.39 -0.93 -12.18
CA PRO A 561 11.52 -1.48 -10.83
C PRO A 561 12.17 -0.49 -9.88
N GLY A 562 11.70 -0.41 -8.63
CA GLY A 562 12.32 0.44 -7.61
C GLY A 562 11.53 0.50 -6.32
N GLY A 563 11.85 1.48 -5.48
CA GLY A 563 11.06 1.89 -4.31
C GLY A 563 10.78 3.39 -4.33
N ILE A 564 10.07 3.88 -3.32
CA ILE A 564 9.71 5.28 -3.15
C ILE A 564 10.43 5.83 -1.92
N ALA A 565 11.24 6.87 -2.10
CA ALA A 565 11.75 7.69 -1.03
C ALA A 565 10.65 8.68 -0.61
N TYR A 566 9.96 8.36 0.48
CA TYR A 566 8.87 9.17 1.02
C TYR A 566 9.39 10.15 2.06
N ARG A 567 9.01 11.42 1.97
CA ARG A 567 9.58 12.52 2.76
C ARG A 567 8.53 13.51 3.23
N HIS A 568 8.79 14.13 4.38
CA HIS A 568 8.10 15.36 4.82
C HIS A 568 9.09 16.51 4.83
N VAL A 569 8.79 17.55 4.05
CA VAL A 569 9.58 18.79 4.00
C VAL A 569 8.78 19.89 4.66
N SER A 570 9.37 20.51 5.67
CA SER A 570 8.84 21.67 6.37
C SER A 570 8.68 22.87 5.42
N ASP A 571 7.74 23.74 5.73
CA ASP A 571 7.65 25.06 5.11
C ASP A 571 8.94 25.89 5.29
N THR A 572 9.75 25.59 6.31
CA THR A 572 11.10 26.14 6.53
C THR A 572 12.21 25.49 5.68
N TYR A 573 11.85 24.76 4.62
CA TYR A 573 12.74 24.08 3.65
C TYR A 573 13.55 22.90 4.19
N ILE A 574 13.43 22.52 5.46
CA ILE A 574 14.17 21.37 6.01
C ILE A 574 13.34 20.09 6.00
N ALA A 575 13.96 18.93 5.74
CA ALA A 575 13.25 17.65 5.82
C ALA A 575 13.15 17.16 7.26
N LEU A 576 11.93 16.86 7.71
CA LEU A 576 11.66 16.36 9.07
C LEU A 576 11.63 14.83 9.13
N PHE A 577 11.20 14.19 8.04
CA PHE A 577 11.01 12.75 7.98
C PHE A 577 11.44 12.19 6.62
N THR A 578 12.00 10.99 6.64
CA THR A 578 12.32 10.22 5.42
C THR A 578 12.19 8.73 5.71
N HIS A 579 11.50 8.02 4.82
CA HIS A 579 11.32 6.57 4.89
C HIS A 579 11.32 5.96 3.48
N PHE A 580 11.85 4.75 3.35
CA PHE A 580 11.90 4.05 2.07
C PHE A 580 10.77 3.02 2.00
N ILE A 581 9.85 3.18 1.05
CA ILE A 581 8.66 2.35 0.94
C ILE A 581 8.64 1.57 -0.38
N PRO A 582 8.01 0.38 -0.43
CA PRO A 582 7.85 -0.36 -1.68
C PRO A 582 7.02 0.39 -2.71
N CYS A 583 7.36 0.21 -4.00
CA CYS A 583 6.47 0.65 -5.08
C CYS A 583 5.11 -0.06 -4.97
N GLY A 584 4.02 0.66 -5.24
CA GLY A 584 2.66 0.10 -5.23
C GLY A 584 1.98 0.09 -3.86
N VAL A 585 2.70 0.41 -2.77
CA VAL A 585 2.05 0.74 -1.49
C VAL A 585 1.46 2.15 -1.57
N TRP A 586 0.29 2.32 -0.97
CA TRP A 586 -0.42 3.58 -0.95
C TRP A 586 0.27 4.56 0.00
N GLU A 587 0.91 5.60 -0.53
CA GLU A 587 1.81 6.54 0.20
C GLU A 587 1.15 7.22 1.39
N ALA A 588 -0.15 7.50 1.29
CA ALA A 588 -0.92 8.18 2.33
C ALA A 588 -0.93 7.46 3.69
N VAL A 589 -0.70 6.14 3.67
CA VAL A 589 -0.53 5.32 4.87
C VAL A 589 0.63 5.82 5.75
N TYR A 590 1.66 6.42 5.14
CA TYR A 590 2.85 6.91 5.84
C TYR A 590 2.79 8.39 6.20
N ILE A 591 1.74 9.12 5.78
CA ILE A 591 1.56 10.55 6.14
C ILE A 591 1.51 10.71 7.66
N ILE A 592 0.66 9.95 8.33
CA ILE A 592 0.47 10.08 9.77
C ILE A 592 1.69 9.50 10.51
N GLU A 593 2.21 8.38 10.02
CA GLU A 593 3.39 7.73 10.60
C GLU A 593 4.60 8.67 10.66
N GLY A 594 4.83 9.45 9.60
CA GLY A 594 5.95 10.39 9.55
C GLY A 594 5.83 11.52 10.56
N LEU A 595 4.61 11.99 10.85
CA LEU A 595 4.36 13.01 11.88
C LEU A 595 4.57 12.43 13.28
N LEU A 596 4.03 11.24 13.54
CA LEU A 596 4.16 10.58 14.86
C LEU A 596 5.60 10.17 15.18
N LYS A 597 6.39 9.80 14.16
CA LYS A 597 7.81 9.44 14.31
C LYS A 597 8.76 10.63 14.25
N ASN A 598 8.26 11.85 14.05
CA ASN A 598 9.10 13.04 14.05
C ASN A 598 9.54 13.37 15.48
N THR A 599 10.82 13.16 15.77
CA THR A 599 11.42 13.40 17.09
C THR A 599 11.99 14.80 17.26
N SER A 600 11.83 15.70 16.28
CA SER A 600 12.30 17.09 16.37
C SER A 600 11.37 17.96 17.23
N GLU A 601 11.87 19.12 17.67
CA GLU A 601 11.09 20.15 18.37
C GLU A 601 10.06 20.81 17.44
N VAL A 602 10.26 20.72 16.12
CA VAL A 602 9.31 21.19 15.09
C VAL A 602 8.19 20.16 14.97
N GLN A 603 6.97 20.52 15.40
CA GLN A 603 5.80 19.63 15.41
C GLN A 603 4.68 20.21 14.53
N PRO A 604 4.69 19.92 13.21
CA PRO A 604 3.69 20.43 12.28
C PRO A 604 2.30 19.90 12.58
N THR A 605 1.29 20.76 12.44
CA THR A 605 -0.13 20.41 12.57
C THR A 605 -0.81 20.30 11.21
N THR A 606 -0.26 20.93 10.17
CA THR A 606 -0.81 20.93 8.80
C THR A 606 0.04 20.08 7.87
N VAL A 607 -0.60 19.21 7.08
CA VAL A 607 0.09 18.38 6.09
C VAL A 607 -0.48 18.53 4.70
N HIS A 608 0.34 18.99 3.78
CA HIS A 608 0.07 18.97 2.35
C HIS A 608 0.52 17.64 1.76
N ALA A 609 -0.31 17.01 0.95
CA ALA A 609 0.03 15.78 0.23
C ALA A 609 -0.43 15.87 -1.22
N ASP A 610 0.00 14.94 -2.07
CA ASP A 610 -0.52 14.82 -3.43
C ASP A 610 -1.92 14.17 -3.45
N THR A 611 -2.43 13.87 -4.64
CA THR A 611 -3.74 13.21 -4.79
C THR A 611 -3.75 11.79 -4.21
N GLN A 612 -2.61 11.10 -4.13
CA GLN A 612 -2.54 9.79 -3.50
C GLN A 612 -2.78 9.88 -1.98
N GLY A 613 -2.64 11.05 -1.36
CA GLY A 613 -3.04 11.33 0.03
C GLY A 613 -4.53 11.14 0.37
N GLN A 614 -5.40 10.99 -0.63
CA GLN A 614 -6.85 11.10 -0.45
C GLN A 614 -7.55 9.76 -0.14
N SER A 615 -7.79 9.47 1.15
CA SER A 615 -8.71 8.40 1.60
C SER A 615 -9.44 8.76 2.87
N PHE A 616 -10.68 8.29 3.01
CA PHE A 616 -11.52 8.57 4.17
C PHE A 616 -10.86 8.13 5.50
N PRO A 617 -10.35 6.88 5.66
CA PRO A 617 -9.59 6.49 6.84
C PRO A 617 -8.43 7.41 7.22
N VAL A 618 -7.68 7.95 6.24
CA VAL A 618 -6.54 8.83 6.54
C VAL A 618 -7.02 10.19 7.00
N PHE A 619 -8.06 10.76 6.37
CA PHE A 619 -8.70 11.97 6.87
C PHE A 619 -9.26 11.81 8.28
N ALA A 620 -9.89 10.68 8.58
CA ALA A 620 -10.41 10.39 9.90
C ALA A 620 -9.29 10.26 10.94
N LEU A 621 -8.26 9.46 10.67
CA LEU A 621 -7.16 9.28 11.61
C LEU A 621 -6.36 10.58 11.81
N ALA A 622 -6.13 11.36 10.75
CA ALA A 622 -5.47 12.66 10.84
C ALA A 622 -6.27 13.60 11.75
N HIS A 623 -7.59 13.70 11.55
CA HIS A 623 -8.46 14.53 12.37
C HIS A 623 -8.47 14.08 13.84
N LEU A 624 -8.55 12.76 14.10
CA LEU A 624 -8.54 12.22 15.46
C LEU A 624 -7.21 12.49 16.18
N LEU A 625 -6.10 12.57 15.44
CA LEU A 625 -4.77 12.88 15.98
C LEU A 625 -4.44 14.38 15.97
N GLY A 626 -5.38 15.25 15.61
CA GLY A 626 -5.19 16.71 15.63
C GLY A 626 -4.46 17.29 14.42
N PHE A 627 -4.31 16.52 13.33
CA PHE A 627 -3.65 16.99 12.10
C PHE A 627 -4.65 17.48 11.05
N ASP A 628 -4.36 18.62 10.42
CA ASP A 628 -5.11 19.15 9.28
C ASP A 628 -4.51 18.64 7.97
N LEU A 629 -5.13 17.61 7.41
CA LEU A 629 -4.71 16.98 6.15
C LEU A 629 -5.26 17.75 4.95
N MET A 630 -4.36 18.28 4.13
CA MET A 630 -4.67 19.17 3.00
C MET A 630 -4.08 18.67 1.68
N PRO A 631 -4.62 17.58 1.08
CA PRO A 631 -4.07 17.04 -0.15
C PRO A 631 -4.47 17.90 -1.37
N ARG A 632 -3.53 18.07 -2.31
CA ARG A 632 -3.78 18.68 -3.61
C ARG A 632 -4.44 17.66 -4.54
N ILE A 633 -5.77 17.63 -4.51
CA ILE A 633 -6.57 16.69 -5.30
C ILE A 633 -6.73 17.17 -6.74
N ARG A 634 -6.20 16.42 -7.72
CA ARG A 634 -6.26 16.77 -9.15
C ARG A 634 -7.67 16.69 -9.74
N ASN A 635 -8.37 15.57 -9.50
CA ASN A 635 -9.69 15.28 -10.06
C ASN A 635 -10.82 15.60 -9.06
N TRP A 636 -10.70 16.69 -8.31
CA TRP A 636 -11.66 17.03 -7.24
C TRP A 636 -13.10 17.19 -7.74
N LYS A 637 -13.29 17.51 -9.03
CA LYS A 637 -14.60 17.65 -9.69
C LYS A 637 -15.40 16.35 -9.75
N GLU A 638 -14.74 15.20 -9.71
CA GLU A 638 -15.36 13.88 -9.74
C GLU A 638 -15.71 13.38 -8.33
N LEU A 639 -15.35 14.13 -7.29
CA LEU A 639 -15.56 13.72 -5.91
C LEU A 639 -16.96 14.09 -5.43
N THR A 640 -17.59 13.13 -4.75
CA THR A 640 -18.88 13.33 -4.09
C THR A 640 -18.72 14.13 -2.79
N PHE A 641 -19.45 15.23 -2.63
CA PHE A 641 -19.58 15.94 -1.36
C PHE A 641 -20.73 15.34 -0.54
N TYR A 642 -20.64 15.40 0.78
CA TYR A 642 -21.62 14.78 1.68
C TYR A 642 -22.41 15.80 2.49
N ARG A 643 -23.72 15.58 2.61
CA ARG A 643 -24.65 16.46 3.32
C ARG A 643 -24.75 16.04 4.80
N PRO A 644 -24.95 16.99 5.74
CA PRO A 644 -25.16 16.65 7.14
C PRO A 644 -26.55 16.03 7.40
N SER A 645 -27.55 16.34 6.57
CA SER A 645 -28.88 15.73 6.66
C SER A 645 -29.56 15.63 5.30
N LYS A 646 -30.62 14.82 5.21
CA LYS A 646 -31.44 14.69 3.98
C LYS A 646 -32.14 15.99 3.60
N GLN A 647 -32.39 16.87 4.58
CA GLN A 647 -33.10 18.13 4.44
C GLN A 647 -32.15 19.32 4.19
N SER A 648 -30.84 19.09 4.17
CA SER A 648 -29.85 20.13 3.92
C SER A 648 -29.83 20.49 2.44
N GLU A 649 -30.17 21.74 2.12
CA GLU A 649 -30.12 22.33 0.78
C GLU A 649 -29.38 23.67 0.86
N TYR A 650 -28.63 24.00 -0.19
CA TYR A 650 -27.82 25.22 -0.30
C TYR A 650 -28.27 26.06 -1.50
N VAL A 651 -28.05 27.37 -1.49
CA VAL A 651 -28.59 28.25 -2.54
C VAL A 651 -27.68 28.25 -3.77
N HIS A 652 -26.37 28.30 -3.56
CA HIS A 652 -25.36 28.52 -4.59
C HIS A 652 -24.53 27.27 -4.89
N ILE A 653 -24.24 26.44 -3.88
CA ILE A 653 -23.30 25.31 -4.01
C ILE A 653 -23.96 23.93 -4.00
N ASP A 654 -25.29 23.84 -4.04
CA ASP A 654 -26.02 22.57 -3.87
C ASP A 654 -25.60 21.48 -4.87
N ALA A 655 -25.27 21.89 -6.09
CA ALA A 655 -24.80 21.01 -7.15
C ALA A 655 -23.56 20.17 -6.76
N LEU A 656 -22.73 20.65 -5.83
CA LEU A 656 -21.55 19.92 -5.34
C LEU A 656 -21.92 18.62 -4.61
N PHE A 657 -23.09 18.57 -3.98
CA PHE A 657 -23.54 17.46 -3.14
C PHE A 657 -24.33 16.38 -3.91
N GLY A 658 -24.49 16.55 -5.23
CA GLY A 658 -25.30 15.69 -6.07
C GLY A 658 -26.80 15.81 -5.77
N GLU A 659 -27.58 14.80 -6.19
CA GLU A 659 -29.05 14.83 -6.05
C GLU A 659 -29.52 15.09 -4.61
N PRO A 660 -30.55 15.93 -4.41
CA PRO A 660 -31.13 16.21 -3.09
C PRO A 660 -31.49 14.92 -2.32
N GLY A 661 -31.17 14.90 -1.03
CA GLY A 661 -31.43 13.76 -0.14
C GLY A 661 -30.49 12.55 -0.29
N LYS A 662 -29.54 12.57 -1.24
CA LYS A 662 -28.45 11.58 -1.34
C LYS A 662 -27.17 12.06 -0.65
N ASN A 663 -26.17 11.17 -0.56
CA ASN A 663 -24.84 11.45 -0.01
C ASN A 663 -24.88 12.01 1.43
N VAL A 664 -25.74 11.43 2.28
CA VAL A 664 -25.90 11.88 3.67
C VAL A 664 -24.95 11.10 4.58
N ILE A 665 -24.32 11.81 5.51
CA ILE A 665 -23.46 11.22 6.54
C ILE A 665 -24.31 10.40 7.52
N ASP A 666 -23.81 9.23 7.90
CA ASP A 666 -24.40 8.41 8.98
C ASP A 666 -23.78 8.78 10.33
N PHE A 667 -24.31 9.83 10.96
CA PHE A 667 -23.85 10.29 12.28
C PHE A 667 -24.19 9.33 13.41
N ASP A 668 -25.25 8.53 13.27
CA ASP A 668 -25.63 7.52 14.27
C ASP A 668 -24.57 6.41 14.32
N LEU A 669 -24.02 6.01 13.17
CA LEU A 669 -22.88 5.09 13.11
C LEU A 669 -21.65 5.67 13.83
N ILE A 670 -21.31 6.93 13.60
CA ILE A 670 -20.18 7.60 14.25
C ILE A 670 -20.36 7.60 15.78
N GLU A 671 -21.54 7.97 16.27
CA GLU A 671 -21.85 7.99 17.70
C GLU A 671 -21.74 6.59 18.31
N SER A 672 -22.30 5.57 17.66
CA SER A 672 -22.26 4.18 18.15
C SER A 672 -20.84 3.59 18.23
N GLN A 673 -19.93 4.06 17.37
CA GLN A 673 -18.55 3.57 17.27
C GLN A 673 -17.53 4.48 17.98
N PHE A 674 -17.98 5.51 18.70
CA PHE A 674 -17.12 6.48 19.38
C PHE A 674 -16.01 5.84 20.23
N ARG A 675 -16.37 4.90 21.12
CA ARG A 675 -15.39 4.21 21.98
C ARG A 675 -14.31 3.52 21.14
N HIS A 676 -14.71 2.88 20.06
CA HIS A 676 -13.79 2.17 19.19
C HIS A 676 -12.87 3.14 18.41
N LEU A 677 -13.41 4.25 17.90
CA LEU A 677 -12.61 5.31 17.26
C LEU A 677 -11.53 5.85 18.20
N MET A 678 -11.89 6.15 19.45
CA MET A 678 -10.95 6.65 20.46
C MET A 678 -9.91 5.60 20.86
N ARG A 679 -10.30 4.33 21.04
CA ARG A 679 -9.34 3.24 21.30
C ARG A 679 -8.28 3.16 20.23
N VAL A 680 -8.69 3.21 18.96
CA VAL A 680 -7.77 3.16 17.83
C VAL A 680 -6.85 4.38 17.81
N ALA A 681 -7.40 5.59 17.93
CA ALA A 681 -6.62 6.81 17.82
C ALA A 681 -5.60 6.96 18.98
N VAL A 682 -6.01 6.64 20.21
CA VAL A 682 -5.11 6.65 21.38
C VAL A 682 -4.06 5.56 21.28
N SER A 683 -4.42 4.32 20.87
CA SER A 683 -3.42 3.24 20.69
C SER A 683 -2.37 3.57 19.63
N VAL A 684 -2.77 4.28 18.58
CA VAL A 684 -1.84 4.80 17.56
C VAL A 684 -0.97 5.91 18.13
N ARG A 685 -1.53 6.83 18.92
CA ARG A 685 -0.78 7.92 19.57
C ARG A 685 0.28 7.40 20.55
N GLU A 686 -0.09 6.39 21.35
CA GLU A 686 0.80 5.72 22.32
C GLU A 686 1.80 4.76 21.66
N GLY A 687 1.72 4.56 20.34
CA GLY A 687 2.64 3.69 19.60
C GLY A 687 2.44 2.19 19.86
N THR A 688 1.31 1.77 20.44
CA THR A 688 0.98 0.34 20.62
C THR A 688 0.76 -0.34 19.27
N ILE A 689 0.23 0.40 18.29
CA ILE A 689 0.11 0.00 16.90
C ILE A 689 0.58 1.12 15.98
N SER A 690 1.34 0.77 14.92
CA SER A 690 1.72 1.74 13.89
C SER A 690 0.51 2.20 13.07
N SER A 691 0.42 3.51 12.82
CA SER A 691 -0.60 4.08 11.92
C SER A 691 -0.54 3.46 10.52
N SER A 692 0.67 3.12 10.07
CA SER A 692 0.89 2.51 8.76
C SER A 692 0.34 1.08 8.66
N THR A 693 0.50 0.28 9.72
CA THR A 693 -0.05 -1.07 9.81
C THR A 693 -1.58 -1.02 9.81
N LEU A 694 -2.17 -0.15 10.63
CA LEU A 694 -3.62 0.05 10.69
C LEU A 694 -4.21 0.49 9.34
N LEU A 695 -3.67 1.54 8.72
CA LEU A 695 -4.21 2.09 7.47
C LEU A 695 -4.02 1.15 6.28
N LYS A 696 -3.01 0.26 6.29
CA LYS A 696 -2.89 -0.83 5.30
C LYS A 696 -4.08 -1.78 5.36
N ARG A 697 -4.73 -1.94 6.52
CA ARG A 697 -5.88 -2.84 6.74
C ARG A 697 -7.23 -2.13 6.58
N LEU A 698 -7.34 -0.85 6.93
CA LEU A 698 -8.56 -0.03 6.74
C LEU A 698 -8.83 0.32 5.26
N ARG A 699 -9.02 -0.68 4.40
CA ARG A 699 -9.31 -0.52 2.97
C ARG A 699 -10.79 -0.66 2.68
N SER A 700 -11.22 -0.01 1.58
CA SER A 700 -12.60 -0.09 1.06
C SER A 700 -13.08 -1.48 0.66
N GLY A 701 -12.18 -2.46 0.63
CA GLY A 701 -12.51 -3.86 0.36
C GLY A 701 -13.24 -4.55 1.52
N SER A 702 -13.06 -4.10 2.77
CA SER A 702 -13.76 -4.72 3.90
C SER A 702 -15.23 -4.29 3.93
N ARG A 703 -16.11 -5.29 3.92
CA ARG A 703 -17.56 -5.11 4.16
C ARG A 703 -17.94 -5.44 5.61
N LYS A 704 -17.01 -6.01 6.38
CA LYS A 704 -17.23 -6.59 7.72
C LYS A 704 -16.69 -5.68 8.82
N ASN A 705 -15.65 -4.93 8.52
CA ASN A 705 -14.92 -4.13 9.50
C ASN A 705 -15.71 -2.86 9.89
N ALA A 706 -16.33 -2.92 11.08
CA ALA A 706 -17.06 -1.79 11.67
C ALA A 706 -16.16 -0.56 11.89
N THR A 707 -14.88 -0.77 12.19
CA THR A 707 -13.86 0.28 12.30
C THR A 707 -13.71 1.01 10.97
N TYR A 708 -13.55 0.28 9.87
CA TYR A 708 -13.46 0.90 8.55
C TYR A 708 -14.71 1.72 8.23
N ALA A 709 -15.90 1.20 8.55
CA ALA A 709 -17.15 1.93 8.32
C ALA A 709 -17.20 3.24 9.12
N ALA A 710 -16.82 3.23 10.40
CA ALA A 710 -16.77 4.42 11.25
C ALA A 710 -15.73 5.44 10.76
N PHE A 711 -14.50 5.00 10.50
CA PHE A 711 -13.43 5.84 9.93
C PHE A 711 -13.82 6.39 8.56
N ARG A 712 -14.57 5.64 7.76
CA ARG A 712 -15.08 6.13 6.48
C ARG A 712 -16.07 7.27 6.66
N GLU A 713 -17.02 7.18 7.58
CA GLU A 713 -18.00 8.27 7.79
C GLU A 713 -17.35 9.53 8.39
N VAL A 714 -16.48 9.40 9.39
CA VAL A 714 -15.69 10.53 9.91
C VAL A 714 -14.85 11.15 8.79
N GLY A 715 -14.19 10.31 7.99
CA GLY A 715 -13.38 10.76 6.87
C GLY A 715 -14.18 11.47 5.77
N ARG A 716 -15.44 11.06 5.54
CA ARG A 716 -16.36 11.74 4.62
C ARG A 716 -16.69 13.15 5.09
N VAL A 717 -16.94 13.33 6.39
CA VAL A 717 -17.14 14.65 7.01
C VAL A 717 -15.90 15.52 6.79
N VAL A 718 -14.75 15.07 7.29
CA VAL A 718 -13.49 15.84 7.28
C VAL A 718 -13.06 16.19 5.86
N ARG A 719 -13.12 15.24 4.92
CA ARG A 719 -12.78 15.51 3.51
C ARG A 719 -13.73 16.52 2.88
N THR A 720 -15.03 16.43 3.17
CA THR A 720 -16.02 17.37 2.60
C THR A 720 -15.77 18.78 3.11
N VAL A 721 -15.54 18.94 4.41
CA VAL A 721 -15.14 20.23 5.03
C VAL A 721 -13.88 20.77 4.36
N GLN A 722 -12.86 19.94 4.19
CA GLN A 722 -11.60 20.38 3.59
C GLN A 722 -11.76 20.80 2.12
N LEU A 723 -12.58 20.09 1.34
CA LEU A 723 -12.87 20.47 -0.04
C LEU A 723 -13.62 21.79 -0.12
N LEU A 724 -14.60 22.02 0.75
CA LEU A 724 -15.35 23.28 0.83
C LEU A 724 -14.43 24.46 1.17
N ARG A 725 -13.54 24.28 2.17
CA ARG A 725 -12.50 25.26 2.52
C ARG A 725 -11.59 25.55 1.33
N TYR A 726 -11.07 24.50 0.68
CA TYR A 726 -10.18 24.64 -0.49
C TYR A 726 -10.82 25.39 -1.66
N LEU A 727 -12.12 25.14 -1.92
CA LEU A 727 -12.85 25.82 -3.00
C LEU A 727 -13.16 27.28 -2.67
N SER A 728 -13.42 27.59 -1.40
CA SER A 728 -13.83 28.92 -0.95
C SER A 728 -12.65 29.85 -0.70
N ASP A 729 -11.53 29.32 -0.21
CA ASP A 729 -10.38 30.11 0.25
C ASP A 729 -9.24 30.13 -0.79
N ALA A 730 -9.06 31.27 -1.47
CA ALA A 730 -7.98 31.48 -2.43
C ALA A 730 -6.57 31.52 -1.79
N PRO A 731 -6.33 32.25 -0.68
CA PRO A 731 -5.09 32.15 0.10
C PRO A 731 -4.68 30.71 0.45
N LEU A 732 -5.62 29.88 0.93
CA LEU A 732 -5.36 28.47 1.24
C LEU A 732 -4.84 27.70 0.03
N ARG A 733 -5.46 27.87 -1.15
CA ARG A 733 -4.99 27.24 -2.39
C ARG A 733 -3.56 27.65 -2.77
N ARG A 734 -3.19 28.91 -2.53
CA ARG A 734 -1.83 29.41 -2.77
C ARG A 734 -0.84 28.73 -1.84
N ARG A 735 -1.15 28.62 -0.54
CA ARG A 735 -0.31 27.92 0.46
C ARG A 735 -0.06 26.46 0.08
N VAL A 736 -1.11 25.70 -0.25
CA VAL A 736 -1.00 24.31 -0.72
C VAL A 736 -0.08 24.20 -1.94
N THR A 737 -0.18 25.14 -2.88
CA THR A 737 0.66 25.16 -4.09
C THR A 737 2.12 25.51 -3.77
N ALA A 738 2.36 26.50 -2.90
CA ALA A 738 3.69 26.88 -2.47
C ALA A 738 4.41 25.73 -1.75
N ALA A 739 3.72 25.04 -0.84
CA ALA A 739 4.26 23.88 -0.15
C ALA A 739 4.63 22.73 -1.12
N THR A 740 3.78 22.49 -2.13
CA THR A 740 4.10 21.50 -3.19
C THR A 740 5.37 21.88 -3.95
N ASN A 741 5.53 23.15 -4.34
CA ASN A 741 6.72 23.63 -5.05
C ASN A 741 8.00 23.53 -4.22
N LYS A 742 7.92 23.72 -2.89
CA LYS A 742 9.04 23.56 -1.96
C LYS A 742 9.53 22.11 -1.94
N VAL A 743 8.62 21.14 -1.86
CA VAL A 743 8.99 19.70 -1.90
C VAL A 743 9.58 19.28 -3.24
N GLU A 744 9.00 19.73 -4.36
CA GLU A 744 9.59 19.45 -5.68
C GLU A 744 11.02 20.00 -5.80
N SER A 745 11.27 21.18 -5.21
CA SER A 745 12.60 21.78 -5.16
C SER A 745 13.55 21.02 -4.23
N PHE A 746 13.07 20.57 -3.07
CA PHE A 746 13.83 19.71 -2.17
C PHE A 746 14.26 18.42 -2.86
N ASN A 747 13.34 17.75 -3.57
CA ASN A 747 13.62 16.48 -4.24
C ASN A 747 14.72 16.64 -5.31
N ARG A 748 14.70 17.74 -6.07
CA ARG A 748 15.78 18.09 -7.01
C ARG A 748 17.11 18.34 -6.29
N PHE A 749 17.08 19.04 -5.16
CA PHE A 749 18.27 19.37 -4.38
C PHE A 749 18.89 18.11 -3.72
N SER A 750 18.09 17.28 -3.07
CA SER A 750 18.50 15.99 -2.50
C SER A 750 19.10 15.04 -3.55
N GLN A 751 18.52 15.01 -4.76
CA GLN A 751 19.08 14.25 -5.88
C GLN A 751 20.41 14.83 -6.37
N TRP A 752 20.55 16.15 -6.39
CA TRP A 752 21.82 16.82 -6.73
C TRP A 752 22.92 16.46 -5.72
N ILE A 753 22.60 16.38 -4.43
CA ILE A 753 23.51 15.93 -3.36
C ILE A 753 23.87 14.44 -3.49
N GLY A 754 22.89 13.57 -3.78
CA GLY A 754 23.06 12.12 -3.89
C GLY A 754 23.66 11.66 -5.21
N PHE A 755 24.86 12.13 -5.56
CA PHE A 755 25.40 11.98 -6.92
C PHE A 755 26.11 10.65 -7.24
N GLY A 756 26.47 9.86 -6.23
CA GLY A 756 27.14 8.57 -6.42
C GLY A 756 26.23 7.50 -7.01
N ASN A 757 26.81 6.58 -7.79
CA ASN A 757 26.14 5.45 -8.43
C ASN A 757 24.88 5.82 -9.25
N CYS A 758 24.82 7.04 -9.80
CA CYS A 758 23.68 7.57 -10.56
C CYS A 758 22.34 7.52 -9.79
N GLY A 759 22.37 7.54 -8.45
CA GLY A 759 21.16 7.46 -7.60
C GLY A 759 20.57 6.05 -7.46
N VAL A 760 21.20 5.00 -7.99
CA VAL A 760 20.75 3.62 -7.84
C VAL A 760 21.09 3.12 -6.44
N ILE A 761 20.11 2.56 -5.74
CA ILE A 761 20.34 1.88 -4.47
C ILE A 761 20.76 0.44 -4.77
N ALA A 762 22.05 0.15 -4.62
CA ALA A 762 22.68 -1.10 -5.02
C ALA A 762 22.57 -2.24 -3.98
N ASP A 763 21.69 -2.10 -2.98
CA ASP A 763 21.42 -3.11 -1.97
C ASP A 763 20.00 -3.68 -2.12
N ASN A 764 19.82 -4.97 -1.85
CA ASN A 764 18.52 -5.64 -1.84
C ASN A 764 17.93 -5.75 -0.42
N ASP A 765 18.69 -5.40 0.62
CA ASP A 765 18.20 -5.36 1.99
C ASP A 765 17.39 -4.07 2.22
N PRO A 766 16.08 -4.18 2.55
CA PRO A 766 15.24 -3.05 2.96
C PRO A 766 15.89 -2.10 3.96
N ILE A 767 16.63 -2.64 4.93
CA ILE A 767 17.24 -1.87 6.01
C ILE A 767 18.38 -1.01 5.47
N GLU A 768 19.21 -1.54 4.59
CA GLU A 768 20.29 -0.78 3.94
C GLU A 768 19.74 0.26 2.97
N GLN A 769 18.64 -0.05 2.27
CA GLN A 769 17.93 0.91 1.43
C GLN A 769 17.40 2.09 2.24
N GLU A 770 16.78 1.83 3.40
CA GLU A 770 16.30 2.88 4.30
C GLU A 770 17.45 3.73 4.87
N LYS A 771 18.55 3.10 5.28
CA LYS A 771 19.75 3.82 5.74
C LYS A 771 20.29 4.75 4.67
N ALA A 772 20.38 4.30 3.42
CA ALA A 772 20.84 5.13 2.31
C ALA A 772 20.00 6.41 2.18
N MET A 773 18.67 6.30 2.30
CA MET A 773 17.77 7.45 2.26
C MET A 773 17.94 8.39 3.46
N LYS A 774 18.11 7.85 4.66
CA LYS A 774 18.30 8.65 5.88
C LYS A 774 19.65 9.39 5.89
N PHE A 775 20.71 8.76 5.40
CA PHE A 775 21.99 9.43 5.22
C PHE A 775 21.94 10.55 4.19
N ASN A 776 21.23 10.33 3.08
CA ASN A 776 21.02 11.39 2.10
C ASN A 776 20.22 12.56 2.71
N ALA A 777 19.19 12.28 3.52
CA ALA A 777 18.43 13.30 4.23
C ALA A 777 19.31 14.08 5.23
N LEU A 778 20.13 13.40 6.05
CA LEU A 778 21.06 14.03 6.98
C LEU A 778 22.05 14.95 6.25
N LEU A 779 22.67 14.46 5.18
CA LEU A 779 23.59 15.26 4.36
C LEU A 779 22.89 16.46 3.73
N THR A 780 21.69 16.26 3.18
CA THR A 780 20.90 17.33 2.55
C THR A 780 20.54 18.41 3.58
N ASN A 781 20.05 18.02 4.76
CA ASN A 781 19.76 18.94 5.85
C ASN A 781 21.02 19.67 6.34
N ALA A 782 22.19 19.01 6.35
CA ALA A 782 23.45 19.65 6.78
C ALA A 782 23.82 20.79 5.84
N VAL A 783 23.63 20.59 4.54
CA VAL A 783 23.84 21.64 3.54
C VAL A 783 22.79 22.74 3.64
N ILE A 784 21.51 22.41 3.88
CA ILE A 784 20.44 23.42 4.04
C ILE A 784 20.73 24.32 5.24
N PHE A 785 21.03 23.73 6.40
CA PHE A 785 21.36 24.45 7.62
C PHE A 785 22.59 25.34 7.42
N HIS A 786 23.63 24.80 6.77
CA HIS A 786 24.87 25.52 6.51
C HIS A 786 24.65 26.69 5.53
N ASN A 787 23.92 26.47 4.43
CA ASN A 787 23.56 27.52 3.49
C ASN A 787 22.71 28.61 4.17
N ALA A 788 21.78 28.26 5.05
CA ALA A 788 20.98 29.23 5.79
C ALA A 788 21.87 30.15 6.67
N LEU A 789 22.92 29.60 7.28
CA LEU A 789 23.90 30.37 8.04
C LEU A 789 24.74 31.29 7.16
N ASP A 790 25.27 30.81 6.03
CA ASP A 790 26.04 31.64 5.09
C ASP A 790 25.14 32.77 4.52
N ILE A 791 23.86 32.49 4.22
CA ILE A 791 22.88 33.49 3.79
C ILE A 791 22.66 34.53 4.90
N ALA A 792 22.42 34.11 6.14
CA ALA A 792 22.20 35.02 7.26
C ALA A 792 23.42 35.93 7.50
N GLU A 793 24.63 35.38 7.39
CA GLU A 793 25.87 36.15 7.51
C GLU A 793 26.00 37.21 6.41
N ILE A 794 25.69 36.87 5.16
CA ILE A 794 25.71 37.84 4.07
C ILE A 794 24.63 38.91 4.28
N VAL A 795 23.45 38.55 4.77
CA VAL A 795 22.39 39.52 5.10
C VAL A 795 22.88 40.48 6.19
N ARG A 796 23.57 40.01 7.24
CA ARG A 796 24.18 40.89 8.25
C ARG A 796 25.16 41.88 7.63
N GLN A 797 26.04 41.41 6.75
CA GLN A 797 26.99 42.28 6.04
C GLN A 797 26.28 43.33 5.16
N LEU A 798 25.22 42.95 4.45
CA LEU A 798 24.43 43.88 3.66
C LEU A 798 23.72 44.93 4.53
N LEU A 799 23.18 44.54 5.69
CA LEU A 799 22.60 45.47 6.66
C LEU A 799 23.66 46.47 7.19
N GLU A 800 24.87 45.99 7.50
CA GLU A 800 26.01 46.85 7.90
C GLU A 800 26.43 47.82 6.79
N GLU A 801 26.31 47.41 5.52
CA GLU A 801 26.52 48.26 4.34
C GLU A 801 25.37 49.27 4.10
N GLY A 802 24.31 49.21 4.91
CA GLY A 802 23.16 50.12 4.86
C GLY A 802 22.07 49.69 3.89
N TRP A 803 22.00 48.41 3.51
CA TRP A 803 20.87 47.89 2.73
C TRP A 803 19.61 47.82 3.60
N GLU A 804 18.49 48.26 3.04
CA GLU A 804 17.16 47.97 3.60
C GLU A 804 16.67 46.65 3.01
N ILE A 805 16.42 45.66 3.86
CA ILE A 805 16.01 44.31 3.45
C ILE A 805 14.59 44.05 3.95
N ASP A 806 13.67 43.89 3.01
CA ASP A 806 12.29 43.49 3.28
C ASP A 806 12.22 41.97 3.54
N PRO A 807 11.60 41.51 4.64
CA PRO A 807 11.42 40.08 4.92
C PRO A 807 10.71 39.31 3.78
N GLU A 808 9.79 39.93 3.04
CA GLU A 808 9.15 39.32 1.86
C GLU A 808 10.14 39.08 0.72
N ASP A 809 11.19 39.91 0.59
CA ASP A 809 12.25 39.68 -0.41
C ASP A 809 13.15 38.51 -0.02
N LEU A 810 13.45 38.35 1.28
CA LEU A 810 14.17 37.20 1.81
C LEU A 810 13.39 35.89 1.66
N ALA A 811 12.07 35.93 1.78
CA ALA A 811 11.19 34.77 1.61
C ALA A 811 11.33 34.10 0.22
N HIS A 812 11.78 34.85 -0.79
CA HIS A 812 12.03 34.33 -2.14
C HIS A 812 13.38 33.62 -2.30
N ILE A 813 14.28 33.72 -1.32
CA ILE A 813 15.64 33.19 -1.40
C ILE A 813 15.69 31.83 -0.74
N SER A 814 15.71 30.77 -1.56
CA SER A 814 15.76 29.39 -1.07
C SER A 814 17.15 29.03 -0.51
N PRO A 815 17.24 28.23 0.58
CA PRO A 815 18.51 27.71 1.07
C PRO A 815 19.12 26.62 0.18
N TYR A 816 18.49 26.24 -0.93
CA TYR A 816 18.97 25.20 -1.86
C TYR A 816 20.00 25.70 -2.90
N LEU A 817 20.79 26.74 -2.57
CA LEU A 817 21.83 27.24 -3.46
C LEU A 817 22.95 26.20 -3.64
N THR A 818 23.33 25.95 -4.90
CA THR A 818 24.33 24.92 -5.26
C THR A 818 25.59 25.46 -5.91
N GLU A 819 25.56 26.69 -6.42
CA GLU A 819 26.61 27.26 -7.29
C GLU A 819 27.97 27.40 -6.59
N HIS A 820 27.95 27.66 -5.28
CA HIS A 820 29.14 27.82 -4.43
C HIS A 820 29.66 26.51 -3.84
N ILE A 821 28.95 25.40 -4.02
CA ILE A 821 29.29 24.12 -3.39
C ILE A 821 30.19 23.32 -4.34
N ASN A 822 31.42 23.06 -3.91
CA ASN A 822 32.32 22.17 -4.60
C ASN A 822 31.89 20.71 -4.37
N ARG A 823 31.09 20.21 -5.32
CA ARG A 823 30.53 18.85 -5.37
C ARG A 823 31.48 17.80 -5.94
N PHE A 824 32.46 18.20 -6.76
CA PHE A 824 33.35 17.28 -7.45
C PHE A 824 34.79 17.77 -7.36
N GLY A 825 35.70 16.92 -6.91
CA GLY A 825 37.11 17.27 -6.81
C GLY A 825 37.83 16.43 -5.77
N GLU A 826 39.00 16.91 -5.37
CA GLU A 826 39.78 16.33 -4.28
C GLU A 826 39.23 16.82 -2.93
N TYR A 827 38.78 15.88 -2.09
CA TYR A 827 38.33 16.16 -0.73
C TYR A 827 39.49 15.96 0.24
N SER A 828 40.00 17.04 0.83
CA SER A 828 41.10 16.95 1.79
C SER A 828 40.58 16.59 3.18
N THR A 829 41.13 15.52 3.77
CA THR A 829 40.81 15.15 5.16
C THR A 829 41.33 16.17 6.18
N HIS A 830 42.22 17.10 5.78
CA HIS A 830 42.63 18.22 6.62
C HIS A 830 41.45 19.10 7.03
N GLU A 831 40.43 19.24 6.17
CA GLU A 831 39.23 20.03 6.46
C GLU A 831 38.45 19.52 7.67
N LEU A 832 38.59 18.23 8.00
CA LEU A 832 37.94 17.60 9.15
C LEU A 832 38.48 18.10 10.50
N GLY A 833 39.74 18.56 10.52
CA GLY A 833 40.38 19.10 11.73
C GLY A 833 40.18 20.60 11.93
N ILE A 834 39.51 21.29 11.00
CA ILE A 834 39.28 22.73 11.07
C ILE A 834 38.00 23.00 11.85
N GLN A 835 38.15 23.32 13.14
CA GLN A 835 37.02 23.75 13.95
C GLN A 835 36.53 25.13 13.49
N PRO A 836 35.25 25.30 13.10
CA PRO A 836 34.68 26.59 12.76
C PRO A 836 34.46 27.47 14.00
N GLU A 837 34.42 28.78 13.81
CA GLU A 837 33.89 29.73 14.80
C GLU A 837 32.43 29.39 15.13
N ALA A 838 31.97 29.76 16.33
CA ALA A 838 30.58 29.54 16.73
C ALA A 838 29.62 30.24 15.76
N TYR A 839 28.52 29.58 15.41
CA TYR A 839 27.51 30.20 14.55
C TYR A 839 26.62 31.14 15.37
N ASP A 840 26.16 32.22 14.73
CA ASP A 840 25.20 33.15 15.31
C ASP A 840 23.81 32.95 14.66
N PRO A 841 22.80 32.49 15.43
CA PRO A 841 21.45 32.27 14.93
C PRO A 841 20.64 33.55 14.70
N LYS A 842 21.11 34.71 15.18
CA LYS A 842 20.35 35.96 15.18
C LYS A 842 20.48 36.78 13.91
N LEU A 843 19.37 37.42 13.54
CA LEU A 843 19.28 38.28 12.37
C LEU A 843 18.43 39.51 12.67
N ASP A 844 18.99 40.70 12.45
CA ASP A 844 18.33 41.98 12.72
C ASP A 844 17.34 42.37 11.60
N VAL A 845 16.37 41.49 11.32
CA VAL A 845 15.27 41.71 10.37
C VAL A 845 13.93 41.45 11.07
N ASP A 846 12.96 42.35 10.89
CA ASP A 846 11.62 42.18 11.47
C ASP A 846 10.75 41.26 10.60
N PHE A 847 10.54 40.03 11.06
CA PHE A 847 9.68 39.04 10.41
C PHE A 847 8.22 39.06 10.89
N ALA A 848 7.80 40.01 11.75
CA ALA A 848 6.40 40.11 12.18
C ALA A 848 5.38 40.27 11.03
N PRO A 849 5.66 41.04 9.95
CA PRO A 849 4.72 41.22 8.85
C PRO A 849 4.33 39.93 8.12
N LEU A 850 5.25 38.95 8.04
CA LEU A 850 4.98 37.65 7.42
C LEU A 850 3.99 36.83 8.26
N ARG A 851 4.09 36.92 9.59
CA ARG A 851 3.22 36.19 10.54
C ARG A 851 1.80 36.74 10.60
N GLU A 852 1.62 38.05 10.51
CA GLU A 852 0.28 38.66 10.53
C GLU A 852 -0.54 38.33 9.28
N GLN A 853 0.10 38.16 8.12
CA GLN A 853 -0.55 37.70 6.89
C GLN A 853 -1.01 36.24 6.98
N ASP A 854 -0.23 35.37 7.62
CA ASP A 854 -0.60 33.96 7.84
C ASP A 854 -1.71 33.81 8.91
N LEU A 855 -1.69 34.62 9.97
CA LEU A 855 -2.70 34.62 11.02
C LEU A 855 -4.05 35.21 10.57
N THR A 856 -4.06 36.30 9.79
CA THR A 856 -5.31 36.85 9.24
C THR A 856 -5.98 35.90 8.25
N ALA A 857 -5.20 35.14 7.48
CA ALA A 857 -5.69 34.04 6.65
C ALA A 857 -6.15 32.80 7.47
N ALA A 858 -5.51 32.51 8.61
CA ALA A 858 -5.90 31.40 9.48
C ALA A 858 -7.17 31.67 10.30
N VAL A 859 -7.33 32.89 10.83
CA VAL A 859 -8.51 33.31 11.62
C VAL A 859 -9.77 33.40 10.76
N LEU A 860 -9.66 33.87 9.51
CA LEU A 860 -10.77 33.82 8.54
C LEU A 860 -11.17 32.38 8.18
N GLY A 861 -10.26 31.41 8.32
CA GLY A 861 -10.52 29.98 8.12
C GLY A 861 -10.93 29.18 9.37
N GLN A 862 -10.87 29.77 10.57
CA GLN A 862 -11.39 29.20 11.83
C GLN A 862 -12.76 29.79 12.22
N ALA A 863 -13.08 31.00 11.74
CA ALA A 863 -14.39 31.63 11.90
C ALA A 863 -15.43 31.16 10.84
N ALA A 864 -15.05 30.24 9.95
CA ALA A 864 -15.87 29.61 8.90
C ALA A 864 -15.86 28.09 9.05
#